data_AF-A0A833HIA4-F1
#
_entry.id   AF-A0A833HIA4-F1
#
_cell.length_a   1.000
_cell.length_b   1.000
_cell.length_c   1.000
_cell.angle_alpha   90.00
_cell.angle_beta   90.00
_cell.angle_gamma   90.00
#
_symmetry.space_group_name_H-M   'P 1'
#
loop_
_entity.id
_entity.type
_entity.pdbx_description
1 polymer ?
#
loop_
_entity_poly.entity_id
_entity_poly.type
_entity_poly.pdbx_seq_one_letter_code
_entity_poly.pdbx_strand_id
1 'polypeptide(L)'
;MKDVTTKLTRTLCALALLAALAAAPALASEVTPIFIPGNPTCVSLGYDYGFKPQPEPPPSGTYTFPGTSETVTIASDGTYFDWSSTLGVDAVLAKGGPNANAYLYEPPAESFGDTGLHSPINPNTGEPYGLSHIEICYDFEVAVAKSATTSYSRTWQWTIDKSVAPAAWTMFAGDSGTSLYTVAVTRTGYTDSGWSVAGEITVHNPAPFDATVEAVADVISGGIAAPVDCGVSFPYTLASGETLACTYQSALPDGSARVNTATVTTSGTVGGGAGTADVLFGAPTTEVNTTVDVVDTNGSSWQFADSGSVGYLRTFACDGDEGSHGNVATIVQTGQSDDATVSVSCVEIEVDKSADPPTLTRTWEWAIAKDADQTELLLTPGQSFVVNYTVTLTASSEDSEWHATGEIHVSNPTALPAHVASVTDSMPGAGVIVPDCGGAVPGFLAPGGALTCTWEADLDSGESRTNTAQVARTNFSYDAAGTPTVIGATTLAATALVDFSTVVVSEIDECVSVADAFDGEAPVELGTACADESPKSFEYSVTLEYQEPDDCGTFDEHNVATFNAGDTGATGSDDHTVTVTVACENGCTLTPGYWKTHSQRGPAPYDDAWQLIGPQQEATPFFLSGASWYDVLWTPPQGNAYYILAHAWIAAKLNVLDGAAAGDDVLDALAEGQGLFETYAPSQIERRGGVRRRMLELAGLLDMYNNGLIGPGHCSEDTSSPR
;
A
#
# COMPACT_ATOMS: atom_id res chain seq x y z
N MET A 1 -25.78 23.82 -30.97
CA MET A 1 -27.10 23.96 -31.61
C MET A 1 -27.46 25.43 -31.63
N LYS A 2 -27.76 25.96 -32.83
CA LYS A 2 -28.04 27.35 -33.21
C LYS A 2 -26.84 28.30 -33.33
N ASP A 3 -26.12 28.08 -34.45
CA ASP A 3 -25.28 29.03 -35.17
C ASP A 3 -26.03 30.31 -35.58
N VAL A 4 -25.41 31.47 -35.34
CA VAL A 4 -25.54 32.66 -36.21
C VAL A 4 -24.13 33.23 -36.40
N THR A 5 -23.48 32.81 -37.48
CA THR A 5 -22.17 33.28 -37.92
C THR A 5 -22.36 34.54 -38.76
N THR A 6 -22.11 35.72 -38.18
CA THR A 6 -22.14 36.98 -38.94
C THR A 6 -20.74 37.24 -39.52
N LYS A 7 -20.55 36.92 -40.80
CA LYS A 7 -19.40 37.34 -41.60
C LYS A 7 -19.38 38.87 -41.71
N LEU A 8 -18.46 39.53 -41.02
CA LEU A 8 -18.14 40.94 -41.27
C LEU A 8 -17.17 41.03 -42.45
N THR A 9 -17.72 41.09 -43.66
CA THR A 9 -16.98 41.51 -44.86
C THR A 9 -16.66 42.99 -44.70
N ARG A 10 -15.42 43.35 -44.34
CA ARG A 10 -14.95 44.74 -44.36
C ARG A 10 -14.69 45.16 -45.80
N THR A 11 -15.76 45.60 -46.46
CA THR A 11 -15.70 46.36 -47.71
C THR A 11 -14.96 47.66 -47.43
N LEU A 12 -13.76 47.81 -48.00
CA LEU A 12 -13.00 49.05 -48.03
C LEU A 12 -13.81 50.06 -48.87
N CYS A 13 -14.71 50.81 -48.24
CA CYS A 13 -15.35 51.96 -48.85
C CYS A 13 -14.35 53.12 -48.77
N ALA A 14 -13.55 53.30 -49.82
CA ALA A 14 -12.88 54.57 -50.07
C ALA A 14 -13.98 55.60 -50.36
N LEU A 15 -14.49 56.24 -49.29
CA LEU A 15 -15.31 57.44 -49.42
C LEU A 15 -14.36 58.55 -49.85
N ALA A 16 -14.30 58.80 -51.17
CA ALA A 16 -13.78 60.06 -51.68
C ALA A 16 -14.66 61.16 -51.11
N LEU A 17 -14.21 61.79 -50.03
CA LEU A 17 -14.80 63.01 -49.50
C LEU A 17 -14.50 64.10 -50.55
N LEU A 18 -15.40 64.27 -51.52
CA LEU A 18 -15.50 65.54 -52.24
C LEU A 18 -15.95 66.56 -51.19
N ALA A 19 -14.98 67.17 -50.50
CA ALA A 19 -15.21 68.40 -49.78
C ALA A 19 -15.52 69.45 -50.86
N ALA A 20 -16.82 69.69 -51.10
CA ALA A 20 -17.23 70.91 -51.74
C ALA A 20 -16.70 72.04 -50.85
N LEU A 21 -15.76 72.82 -51.37
CA LEU A 21 -15.34 74.10 -50.79
C LEU A 21 -16.58 75.00 -50.76
N ALA A 22 -17.37 74.90 -49.70
CA ALA A 22 -18.28 75.97 -49.33
C ALA A 22 -17.39 77.05 -48.73
N ALA A 23 -17.26 78.18 -49.43
CA ALA A 23 -16.61 79.36 -48.88
C ALA A 23 -17.25 79.65 -47.51
N ALA A 24 -16.46 79.54 -46.45
CA ALA A 24 -16.87 80.06 -45.16
C ALA A 24 -17.21 81.56 -45.35
N PRO A 25 -18.25 82.09 -44.68
CA PRO A 25 -18.51 83.53 -44.75
C PRO A 25 -17.25 84.27 -44.30
N ALA A 26 -16.74 85.17 -45.13
CA ALA A 26 -15.61 86.02 -44.78
C ALA A 26 -15.94 86.78 -43.49
N LEU A 27 -15.11 86.61 -42.46
CA LEU A 27 -15.22 87.38 -41.22
C LEU A 27 -14.80 88.83 -41.53
N ALA A 28 -15.56 89.82 -41.05
CA ALA A 28 -15.21 91.22 -41.19
C ALA A 28 -13.95 91.54 -40.38
N SER A 29 -12.96 92.17 -41.00
CA SER A 29 -11.71 92.56 -40.33
C SER A 29 -11.87 93.82 -39.44
N GLU A 30 -12.91 94.62 -39.66
CA GLU A 30 -13.28 95.84 -38.92
C GLU A 30 -12.11 96.82 -38.68
N VAL A 31 -11.29 97.06 -39.73
CA VAL A 31 -10.09 97.89 -39.61
C VAL A 31 -10.43 99.38 -39.56
N THR A 32 -9.72 100.13 -38.71
CA THR A 32 -9.84 101.60 -38.67
C THR A 32 -9.07 102.24 -39.82
N PRO A 33 -9.69 103.18 -40.58
CA PRO A 33 -9.02 103.77 -41.73
C PRO A 33 -7.92 104.75 -41.34
N ILE A 34 -6.84 104.75 -42.12
CA ILE A 34 -5.81 105.78 -42.12
C ILE A 34 -6.19 106.84 -43.15
N PHE A 35 -6.33 108.09 -42.70
CA PHE A 35 -6.55 109.22 -43.59
C PHE A 35 -5.29 109.52 -44.41
N ILE A 36 -5.42 109.51 -45.73
CA ILE A 36 -4.34 109.83 -46.67
C ILE A 36 -4.71 111.09 -47.45
N PRO A 37 -3.93 112.19 -47.34
CA PRO A 37 -4.13 113.38 -48.15
C PRO A 37 -4.02 113.09 -49.66
N GLY A 38 -4.92 113.66 -50.46
CA GLY A 38 -4.90 113.53 -51.91
C GLY A 38 -5.53 112.22 -52.44
N ASN A 39 -5.24 111.90 -53.70
CA ASN A 39 -5.78 110.72 -54.39
C ASN A 39 -4.67 109.68 -54.66
N PRO A 40 -4.17 108.98 -53.62
CA PRO A 40 -3.14 107.96 -53.80
C PRO A 40 -3.67 106.78 -54.61
N THR A 41 -2.78 106.04 -55.25
CA THR A 41 -3.02 104.71 -55.83
C THR A 41 -2.29 103.64 -55.03
N CYS A 42 -2.68 102.38 -55.14
CA CYS A 42 -1.99 101.28 -54.44
C CYS A 42 -0.49 101.27 -54.77
N VAL A 43 -0.14 101.38 -56.05
CA VAL A 43 1.27 101.43 -56.48
C VAL A 43 2.02 102.65 -55.91
N SER A 44 1.38 103.82 -55.82
CA SER A 44 2.02 104.99 -55.20
C SER A 44 2.26 104.86 -53.69
N LEU A 45 1.55 103.93 -53.04
CA LEU A 45 1.71 103.60 -51.63
C LEU A 45 2.67 102.41 -51.40
N GLY A 46 3.21 101.83 -52.47
CA GLY A 46 4.22 100.77 -52.40
C GLY A 46 3.68 99.35 -52.53
N TYR A 47 2.39 99.17 -52.86
CA TYR A 47 1.82 97.85 -53.17
C TYR A 47 2.14 97.44 -54.62
N ASP A 48 2.26 96.15 -54.86
CA ASP A 48 2.66 95.62 -56.18
C ASP A 48 1.58 95.82 -57.24
N TYR A 49 0.30 95.61 -56.89
CA TYR A 49 -0.83 95.82 -57.78
C TYR A 49 -1.96 96.63 -57.13
N GLY A 50 -2.78 97.23 -58.01
CA GLY A 50 -3.97 97.97 -57.63
C GLY A 50 -5.10 97.71 -58.63
N PHE A 51 -6.24 97.25 -58.16
CA PHE A 51 -7.43 97.00 -58.99
C PHE A 51 -8.53 98.03 -58.67
N LYS A 52 -9.03 98.71 -59.70
CA LYS A 52 -10.16 99.65 -59.62
C LYS A 52 -11.38 99.07 -60.32
N PRO A 53 -12.33 98.46 -59.59
CA PRO A 53 -13.61 98.04 -60.15
C PRO A 53 -14.31 99.18 -60.89
N GLN A 54 -14.82 98.90 -62.11
CA GLN A 54 -15.46 99.88 -62.99
C GLN A 54 -16.94 99.51 -63.23
N PRO A 55 -17.83 100.49 -63.47
CA PRO A 55 -17.61 101.95 -63.50
C PRO A 55 -17.42 102.57 -62.11
N GLU A 56 -16.93 103.81 -62.00
CA GLU A 56 -16.67 104.49 -60.72
C GLU A 56 -17.80 105.48 -60.31
N PRO A 57 -18.24 105.50 -59.04
CA PRO A 57 -17.96 104.51 -57.99
C PRO A 57 -18.59 103.14 -58.33
N PRO A 58 -17.94 102.02 -57.96
CA PRO A 58 -18.39 100.70 -58.37
C PRO A 58 -19.76 100.36 -57.77
N PRO A 59 -20.76 99.97 -58.59
CA PRO A 59 -22.00 99.39 -58.11
C PRO A 59 -21.76 98.12 -57.30
N SER A 60 -22.74 97.73 -56.49
CA SER A 60 -22.71 96.42 -55.84
C SER A 60 -22.64 95.31 -56.89
N GLY A 61 -21.67 94.40 -56.77
CA GLY A 61 -21.41 93.36 -57.76
C GLY A 61 -20.07 92.66 -57.55
N THR A 62 -19.83 91.61 -58.33
CA THR A 62 -18.58 90.85 -58.34
C THR A 62 -17.73 91.23 -59.54
N TYR A 63 -16.44 91.46 -59.31
CA TYR A 63 -15.46 91.93 -60.27
C TYR A 63 -14.26 90.98 -60.29
N THR A 64 -13.73 90.66 -61.47
CA THR A 64 -12.57 89.76 -61.62
C THR A 64 -11.27 90.57 -61.63
N PHE A 65 -10.28 90.13 -60.86
CA PHE A 65 -8.95 90.75 -60.87
C PHE A 65 -8.29 90.57 -62.25
N PRO A 66 -7.60 91.59 -62.78
CA PRO A 66 -7.05 91.56 -64.13
C PRO A 66 -6.15 90.34 -64.39
N GLY A 67 -6.48 89.56 -65.42
CA GLY A 67 -5.69 88.41 -65.88
C GLY A 67 -5.89 87.12 -65.08
N THR A 68 -6.70 87.12 -64.03
CA THR A 68 -6.88 85.98 -63.12
C THR A 68 -8.29 85.40 -63.18
N SER A 69 -8.51 84.27 -62.50
CA SER A 69 -9.86 83.79 -62.14
C SER A 69 -10.37 84.35 -60.80
N GLU A 70 -9.53 85.10 -60.07
CA GLU A 70 -9.87 85.61 -58.75
C GLU A 70 -10.84 86.79 -58.83
N THR A 71 -11.66 86.96 -57.80
CA THR A 71 -12.73 87.96 -57.78
C THR A 71 -12.81 88.73 -56.47
N VAL A 72 -13.29 89.96 -56.55
CA VAL A 72 -13.71 90.80 -55.42
C VAL A 72 -15.17 91.18 -55.59
N THR A 73 -15.97 91.00 -54.55
CA THR A 73 -17.38 91.40 -54.49
C THR A 73 -17.49 92.65 -53.63
N ILE A 74 -18.17 93.68 -54.12
CA ILE A 74 -18.45 94.92 -53.40
C ILE A 74 -19.96 95.00 -53.16
N ALA A 75 -20.38 95.37 -51.96
CA ALA A 75 -21.75 95.70 -51.62
C ALA A 75 -21.79 97.10 -51.02
N SER A 76 -22.29 98.08 -51.79
CA SER A 76 -22.33 99.49 -51.37
C SER A 76 -23.74 100.05 -51.31
N ASP A 77 -24.01 100.89 -50.31
CA ASP A 77 -25.22 101.72 -50.22
C ASP A 77 -25.01 103.15 -50.77
N GLY A 78 -23.83 103.42 -51.34
CA GLY A 78 -23.40 104.71 -51.87
C GLY A 78 -22.59 105.57 -50.89
N THR A 79 -22.61 105.25 -49.60
CA THR A 79 -21.83 105.94 -48.55
C THR A 79 -20.85 105.00 -47.87
N TYR A 80 -21.33 103.81 -47.50
CA TYR A 80 -20.55 102.71 -46.96
C TYR A 80 -20.49 101.58 -47.98
N PHE A 81 -19.49 100.71 -47.82
CA PHE A 81 -19.44 99.46 -48.56
C PHE A 81 -18.76 98.35 -47.76
N ASP A 82 -19.20 97.14 -48.06
CA ASP A 82 -18.57 95.90 -47.64
C ASP A 82 -17.87 95.27 -48.84
N TRP A 83 -16.83 94.49 -48.60
CA TRP A 83 -16.17 93.73 -49.65
C TRP A 83 -15.77 92.33 -49.19
N SER A 84 -15.68 91.40 -50.14
CA SER A 84 -15.09 90.08 -49.97
C SER A 84 -14.30 89.69 -51.21
N SER A 85 -13.24 88.91 -51.05
CA SER A 85 -12.31 88.56 -52.14
C SER A 85 -11.90 87.09 -52.10
N THR A 86 -11.53 86.54 -53.25
CA THR A 86 -10.92 85.19 -53.36
C THR A 86 -9.39 85.25 -53.43
N LEU A 87 -8.82 86.40 -53.78
CA LEU A 87 -7.41 86.75 -53.60
C LEU A 87 -7.27 87.54 -52.29
N GLY A 88 -6.21 87.33 -51.52
CA GLY A 88 -6.01 88.16 -50.34
C GLY A 88 -5.67 89.60 -50.72
N VAL A 89 -6.07 90.53 -49.85
CA VAL A 89 -6.02 91.97 -50.09
C VAL A 89 -5.19 92.61 -48.98
N ASP A 90 -4.18 93.36 -49.38
CA ASP A 90 -3.27 94.08 -48.49
C ASP A 90 -3.89 95.36 -47.94
N ALA A 91 -4.64 96.05 -48.79
CA ALA A 91 -5.29 97.29 -48.43
C ALA A 91 -6.46 97.63 -49.34
N VAL A 92 -7.41 98.41 -48.83
CA VAL A 92 -8.48 99.02 -49.62
C VAL A 92 -8.45 100.54 -49.48
N LEU A 93 -8.40 101.24 -50.60
CA LEU A 93 -8.47 102.70 -50.66
C LEU A 93 -9.89 103.15 -51.01
N ALA A 94 -10.58 103.74 -50.04
CA ALA A 94 -11.90 104.35 -50.22
C ALA A 94 -11.76 105.86 -50.41
N LYS A 95 -12.13 106.37 -51.59
CA LYS A 95 -11.82 107.76 -51.99
C LYS A 95 -13.07 108.61 -52.13
N GLY A 96 -13.03 109.82 -51.60
CA GLY A 96 -14.15 110.78 -51.64
C GLY A 96 -13.70 112.17 -51.24
N GLY A 97 -14.27 113.20 -51.88
CA GLY A 97 -13.76 114.56 -51.75
C GLY A 97 -12.31 114.69 -52.28
N PRO A 98 -11.43 115.48 -51.64
CA PRO A 98 -10.04 115.64 -52.09
C PRO A 98 -9.06 114.59 -51.55
N ASN A 99 -9.51 113.62 -50.73
CA ASN A 99 -8.65 112.71 -49.95
C ASN A 99 -9.11 111.25 -50.02
N ALA A 100 -8.34 110.32 -49.44
CA ALA A 100 -8.68 108.90 -49.35
C ALA A 100 -8.55 108.36 -47.91
N ASN A 101 -9.32 107.33 -47.60
CA ASN A 101 -9.11 106.46 -46.45
C ASN A 101 -8.43 105.18 -46.93
N ALA A 102 -7.36 104.76 -46.26
CA ALA A 102 -6.69 103.48 -46.49
C ALA A 102 -6.99 102.52 -45.34
N TYR A 103 -7.61 101.40 -45.65
CA TYR A 103 -7.83 100.29 -44.73
C TYR A 103 -6.71 99.29 -44.96
N LEU A 104 -5.83 99.10 -43.97
CA LEU A 104 -4.63 98.28 -44.10
C LEU A 104 -4.83 96.95 -43.37
N TYR A 105 -4.54 95.84 -44.04
CA TYR A 105 -4.72 94.50 -43.47
C TYR A 105 -3.40 93.88 -42.97
N GLU A 106 -2.25 94.52 -43.25
CA GLU A 106 -0.87 94.19 -42.82
C GLU A 106 -0.31 92.81 -43.21
N PRO A 107 0.83 92.73 -43.93
CA PRO A 107 1.54 91.45 -44.15
C PRO A 107 2.10 90.89 -42.83
N PRO A 108 2.07 89.57 -42.59
CA PRO A 108 1.72 88.49 -43.53
C PRO A 108 0.22 88.07 -43.48
N ALA A 109 -0.67 88.90 -42.93
CA ALA A 109 -2.09 88.58 -42.79
C ALA A 109 -2.95 89.42 -43.74
N GLU A 110 -3.06 88.99 -44.99
CA GLU A 110 -4.03 89.58 -45.93
C GLU A 110 -5.48 89.33 -45.47
N SER A 111 -6.39 90.24 -45.84
CA SER A 111 -7.81 90.05 -45.60
C SER A 111 -8.53 89.50 -46.83
N PHE A 112 -9.55 88.69 -46.60
CA PHE A 112 -10.49 88.21 -47.62
C PHE A 112 -11.86 88.92 -47.53
N GLY A 113 -12.02 89.88 -46.62
CA GLY A 113 -13.21 90.72 -46.55
C GLY A 113 -13.22 91.70 -45.38
N ASP A 114 -14.00 92.76 -45.53
CA ASP A 114 -14.24 93.75 -44.49
C ASP A 114 -15.56 94.47 -44.71
N THR A 115 -16.08 95.13 -43.68
CA THR A 115 -17.42 95.74 -43.68
C THR A 115 -17.41 97.17 -43.18
N GLY A 116 -18.34 97.99 -43.67
CA GLY A 116 -18.54 99.36 -43.20
C GLY A 116 -17.44 100.34 -43.63
N LEU A 117 -16.72 100.03 -44.72
CA LEU A 117 -15.70 100.93 -45.26
C LEU A 117 -16.37 102.17 -45.84
N HIS A 118 -15.71 103.32 -45.71
CA HIS A 118 -16.21 104.60 -46.19
C HIS A 118 -15.05 105.53 -46.57
N SER A 119 -15.37 106.55 -47.38
CA SER A 119 -14.40 107.61 -47.70
C SER A 119 -14.18 108.58 -46.52
N PRO A 120 -13.17 109.46 -46.53
CA PRO A 120 -12.89 110.37 -45.41
C PRO A 120 -14.11 111.15 -44.92
N ILE A 121 -14.16 111.42 -43.61
CA ILE A 121 -15.21 112.25 -43.02
C ILE A 121 -15.07 113.70 -43.51
N ASN A 122 -16.17 114.26 -44.02
CA ASN A 122 -16.23 115.66 -44.40
C ASN A 122 -16.29 116.53 -43.13
N PRO A 123 -15.28 117.38 -42.88
CA PRO A 123 -15.21 118.17 -41.64
C PRO A 123 -16.35 119.20 -41.52
N ASN A 124 -17.06 119.50 -42.62
CA ASN A 124 -18.18 120.44 -42.62
C ASN A 124 -19.52 119.79 -42.26
N THR A 125 -19.67 118.48 -42.46
CA THR A 125 -20.95 117.76 -42.23
C THR A 125 -20.86 116.71 -41.12
N GLY A 126 -19.66 116.23 -40.79
CA GLY A 126 -19.47 115.13 -39.85
C GLY A 126 -19.79 113.74 -40.40
N GLU A 127 -20.17 113.65 -41.68
CA GLU A 127 -20.49 112.41 -42.41
C GLU A 127 -19.41 112.11 -43.46
N PRO A 128 -19.24 110.85 -43.92
CA PRO A 128 -18.34 110.51 -45.03
C PRO A 128 -18.63 111.34 -46.29
N TYR A 129 -17.60 111.66 -47.08
CA TYR A 129 -17.84 112.09 -48.46
C TYR A 129 -18.53 110.96 -49.26
N GLY A 130 -19.23 111.32 -50.34
CA GLY A 130 -19.73 110.32 -51.29
C GLY A 130 -18.57 109.50 -51.87
N LEU A 131 -18.72 108.18 -51.91
CA LEU A 131 -17.73 107.28 -52.51
C LEU A 131 -17.57 107.64 -53.99
N SER A 132 -16.31 107.84 -54.41
CA SER A 132 -15.98 108.14 -55.80
C SER A 132 -15.16 107.03 -56.44
N HIS A 133 -14.23 106.42 -55.70
CA HIS A 133 -13.40 105.32 -56.17
C HIS A 133 -13.14 104.34 -55.03
N ILE A 134 -13.06 103.06 -55.38
CA ILE A 134 -12.52 102.00 -54.53
C ILE A 134 -11.35 101.39 -55.29
N GLU A 135 -10.20 101.29 -54.64
CA GLU A 135 -9.02 100.64 -55.19
C GLU A 135 -8.55 99.56 -54.23
N ILE A 136 -8.47 98.32 -54.72
CA ILE A 136 -8.05 97.15 -53.98
C ILE A 136 -6.56 96.96 -54.23
N CYS A 137 -5.75 96.99 -53.18
CA CYS A 137 -4.31 96.76 -53.21
C CYS A 137 -4.03 95.30 -52.89
N TYR A 138 -3.24 94.65 -53.72
CA TYR A 138 -2.96 93.22 -53.61
C TYR A 138 -1.60 92.91 -54.23
N ASP A 139 -1.05 91.77 -53.86
CA ASP A 139 0.04 91.10 -54.54
C ASP A 139 -0.37 89.68 -54.97
N PHE A 140 0.57 88.94 -55.56
CA PHE A 140 0.35 87.55 -55.91
C PHE A 140 1.26 86.69 -55.06
N GLU A 141 0.70 85.69 -54.41
CA GLU A 141 1.43 84.74 -53.58
C GLU A 141 1.07 83.31 -53.95
N VAL A 142 1.95 82.36 -53.62
CA VAL A 142 1.61 80.94 -53.80
C VAL A 142 0.68 80.46 -52.67
N ALA A 143 -0.43 79.83 -53.03
CA ALA A 143 -1.32 79.22 -52.06
C ALA A 143 -0.77 77.87 -51.60
N VAL A 144 -0.51 77.72 -50.29
CA VAL A 144 0.08 76.51 -49.71
C VAL A 144 -0.95 75.78 -48.86
N ALA A 145 -1.31 74.57 -49.25
CA ALA A 145 -2.13 73.68 -48.44
C ALA A 145 -1.34 72.46 -47.97
N LYS A 146 -1.74 71.89 -46.84
CA LYS A 146 -1.00 70.84 -46.15
C LYS A 146 -1.92 69.83 -45.48
N SER A 147 -1.54 68.56 -45.52
CA SER A 147 -2.17 67.49 -44.75
C SER A 147 -1.21 66.90 -43.72
N ALA A 148 -1.75 66.30 -42.65
CA ALA A 148 -0.98 65.57 -41.64
C ALA A 148 -1.72 64.29 -41.25
N THR A 149 -1.15 63.14 -41.59
CA THR A 149 -1.62 61.81 -41.19
C THR A 149 -0.65 61.24 -40.17
N THR A 150 -1.17 60.91 -38.99
CA THR A 150 -0.38 60.43 -37.86
C THR A 150 -0.44 58.91 -37.71
N SER A 151 0.63 58.31 -37.20
CA SER A 151 0.70 56.87 -36.92
C SER A 151 1.57 56.60 -35.69
N TYR A 152 1.18 55.59 -34.92
CA TYR A 152 1.95 55.05 -33.79
C TYR A 152 1.53 53.60 -33.51
N SER A 153 2.36 52.92 -32.74
CA SER A 153 2.18 51.54 -32.32
C SER A 153 1.92 51.46 -30.82
N ARG A 154 0.90 50.71 -30.41
CA ARG A 154 0.60 50.38 -29.01
C ARG A 154 0.95 48.94 -28.69
N THR A 155 1.80 48.71 -27.71
CA THR A 155 2.09 47.37 -27.19
C THR A 155 1.41 47.16 -25.84
N TRP A 156 0.50 46.21 -25.76
CA TRP A 156 -0.20 45.86 -24.52
C TRP A 156 0.70 45.06 -23.58
N GLN A 157 0.70 45.44 -22.31
CA GLN A 157 1.48 44.81 -21.26
C GLN A 157 0.61 43.81 -20.50
N TRP A 158 1.20 42.66 -20.21
CA TRP A 158 0.55 41.55 -19.51
C TRP A 158 1.38 41.11 -18.31
N THR A 159 0.71 40.48 -17.36
CA THR A 159 1.32 39.71 -16.27
C THR A 159 0.57 38.39 -16.14
N ILE A 160 1.26 37.36 -15.63
CA ILE A 160 0.69 36.05 -15.36
C ILE A 160 0.87 35.73 -13.87
N ASP A 161 -0.15 35.14 -13.26
CA ASP A 161 -0.15 34.58 -11.92
C ASP A 161 -0.64 33.14 -12.01
N LYS A 162 0.08 32.23 -11.36
CA LYS A 162 -0.26 30.83 -11.29
C LYS A 162 -0.26 30.39 -9.84
N SER A 163 -1.38 29.81 -9.42
CA SER A 163 -1.55 29.31 -8.06
C SER A 163 -2.14 27.92 -8.06
N VAL A 164 -2.00 27.22 -6.93
CA VAL A 164 -2.59 25.91 -6.71
C VAL A 164 -3.09 25.78 -5.27
N ALA A 165 -4.27 25.18 -5.11
CA ALA A 165 -4.85 24.90 -3.81
C ALA A 165 -5.60 23.55 -3.81
N PRO A 166 -5.34 22.64 -2.86
CA PRO A 166 -4.23 22.66 -1.89
C PRO A 166 -2.85 22.52 -2.56
N ALA A 167 -1.83 23.14 -1.98
CA ALA A 167 -0.44 23.03 -2.46
C ALA A 167 0.34 21.87 -1.80
N ALA A 168 -0.26 21.19 -0.82
CA ALA A 168 0.36 20.05 -0.16
C ALA A 168 -0.69 19.02 0.23
N TRP A 169 -0.32 17.74 0.13
CA TRP A 169 -1.09 16.59 0.55
C TRP A 169 -0.24 15.73 1.48
N THR A 170 -0.80 15.38 2.63
CA THR A 170 -0.33 14.26 3.45
C THR A 170 -1.49 13.28 3.50
N MET A 171 -1.27 12.04 3.05
CA MET A 171 -2.33 11.05 2.88
C MET A 171 -1.80 9.65 3.17
N PHE A 172 -2.69 8.69 3.40
CA PHE A 172 -2.26 7.31 3.53
C PHE A 172 -1.92 6.68 2.18
N ALA A 173 -1.12 5.62 2.16
CA ALA A 173 -0.91 4.81 0.95
C ALA A 173 -2.25 4.43 0.29
N GLY A 174 -2.34 4.44 -1.04
CA GLY A 174 -3.60 4.19 -1.76
C GLY A 174 -4.68 5.28 -1.69
N ASP A 175 -4.49 6.36 -0.92
CA ASP A 175 -5.34 7.56 -0.98
C ASP A 175 -4.97 8.45 -2.19
N SER A 176 -5.86 9.39 -2.52
CA SER A 176 -5.59 10.43 -3.52
C SER A 176 -6.14 11.79 -3.13
N GLY A 177 -5.54 12.87 -3.62
CA GLY A 177 -5.94 14.25 -3.33
C GLY A 177 -5.97 15.10 -4.60
N THR A 178 -7.00 15.94 -4.76
CA THR A 178 -7.17 16.75 -5.97
C THR A 178 -6.87 18.22 -5.70
N SER A 179 -5.92 18.80 -6.42
CA SER A 179 -5.63 20.23 -6.35
C SER A 179 -6.24 20.99 -7.53
N LEU A 180 -6.73 22.21 -7.26
CA LEU A 180 -7.16 23.17 -8.28
C LEU A 180 -6.02 24.12 -8.59
N TYR A 181 -5.52 24.05 -9.83
CA TYR A 181 -4.63 25.05 -10.39
C TYR A 181 -5.45 26.19 -10.98
N THR A 182 -4.99 27.42 -10.76
CA THR A 182 -5.54 28.63 -11.38
C THR A 182 -4.42 29.34 -12.13
N VAL A 183 -4.66 29.68 -13.40
CA VAL A 183 -3.77 30.52 -14.21
C VAL A 183 -4.55 31.78 -14.57
N ALA A 184 -4.07 32.92 -14.09
CA ALA A 184 -4.66 34.22 -14.34
C ALA A 184 -3.70 35.09 -15.14
N VAL A 185 -4.21 35.78 -16.15
CA VAL A 185 -3.48 36.82 -16.86
C VAL A 185 -4.16 38.16 -16.67
N THR A 186 -3.37 39.20 -16.47
CA THR A 186 -3.87 40.58 -16.29
C THR A 186 -3.24 41.49 -17.33
N ARG A 187 -4.06 42.21 -18.08
CA ARG A 187 -3.62 43.32 -18.93
C ARG A 187 -3.40 44.54 -18.05
N THR A 188 -2.14 44.88 -17.80
CA THR A 188 -1.76 45.89 -16.80
C THR A 188 -1.65 47.30 -17.37
N GLY A 189 -1.55 47.44 -18.69
CA GLY A 189 -1.42 48.72 -19.35
C GLY A 189 -0.90 48.57 -20.77
N TYR A 190 -0.28 49.63 -21.27
CA TYR A 190 0.32 49.66 -22.60
C TYR A 190 1.51 50.61 -22.66
N THR A 191 2.33 50.45 -23.69
CA THR A 191 3.38 51.41 -24.07
C THR A 191 3.18 51.80 -25.53
N ASP A 192 3.09 53.11 -25.76
CA ASP A 192 2.98 53.68 -27.10
C ASP A 192 4.38 54.06 -27.61
N SER A 193 4.64 53.77 -28.89
CA SER A 193 5.96 53.98 -29.53
C SER A 193 5.83 54.19 -31.04
N GLY A 194 6.90 54.62 -31.69
CA GLY A 194 6.92 54.78 -33.15
C GLY A 194 6.04 55.93 -33.66
N TRP A 195 5.92 57.01 -32.88
CA TRP A 195 5.18 58.21 -33.27
C TRP A 195 5.75 58.79 -34.59
N SER A 196 4.90 58.95 -35.60
CA SER A 196 5.27 59.46 -36.91
C SER A 196 4.15 60.28 -37.52
N VAL A 197 4.52 61.25 -38.36
CA VAL A 197 3.60 62.00 -39.22
C VAL A 197 4.08 61.94 -40.66
N ALA A 198 3.13 61.83 -41.59
CA ALA A 198 3.38 61.96 -43.02
C ALA A 198 2.23 62.73 -43.67
N GLY A 199 2.49 63.38 -44.79
CA GLY A 199 1.45 64.09 -45.52
C GLY A 199 1.95 64.70 -46.81
N GLU A 200 1.08 65.50 -47.40
CA GLU A 200 1.33 66.20 -48.64
C GLU A 200 1.33 67.72 -48.39
N ILE A 201 2.15 68.42 -49.15
CA ILE A 201 2.18 69.88 -49.26
C ILE A 201 1.86 70.19 -50.71
N THR A 202 0.84 71.00 -50.96
CA THR A 202 0.49 71.46 -52.31
C THR A 202 0.75 72.96 -52.41
N VAL A 203 1.53 73.36 -53.41
CA VAL A 203 1.88 74.75 -53.71
C VAL A 203 1.20 75.13 -55.02
N HIS A 204 0.20 76.00 -54.98
CA HIS A 204 -0.55 76.43 -56.15
C HIS A 204 -0.18 77.87 -56.53
N ASN A 205 0.02 78.13 -57.81
CA ASN A 205 0.29 79.47 -58.33
C ASN A 205 -0.99 80.09 -58.94
N PRO A 206 -1.70 80.99 -58.22
CA PRO A 206 -2.88 81.69 -58.76
C PRO A 206 -2.52 82.87 -59.68
N ALA A 207 -1.24 83.26 -59.77
CA ALA A 207 -0.82 84.39 -60.56
C ALA A 207 -0.99 84.14 -62.08
N PRO A 208 -1.22 85.18 -62.89
CA PRO A 208 -1.34 85.05 -64.35
C PRO A 208 0.00 84.86 -65.08
N PHE A 209 1.09 84.67 -64.32
CA PHE A 209 2.46 84.48 -64.79
C PHE A 209 3.18 83.46 -63.89
N ASP A 210 4.32 82.96 -64.35
CA ASP A 210 5.07 81.90 -63.66
C ASP A 210 5.69 82.39 -62.34
N ALA A 211 5.63 81.56 -61.30
CA ALA A 211 6.31 81.77 -60.02
C ALA A 211 7.65 81.02 -60.00
N THR A 212 8.71 81.62 -59.47
CA THR A 212 9.99 80.92 -59.24
C THR A 212 10.07 80.48 -57.79
N VAL A 213 9.86 79.19 -57.53
CA VAL A 213 9.94 78.60 -56.19
C VAL A 213 11.40 78.27 -55.89
N GLU A 214 11.97 78.89 -54.86
CA GLU A 214 13.37 78.73 -54.45
C GLU A 214 13.57 77.58 -53.45
N ALA A 215 12.59 77.36 -52.58
CA ALA A 215 12.63 76.26 -51.61
C ALA A 215 11.24 76.00 -51.01
N VAL A 216 11.02 74.75 -50.58
CA VAL A 216 9.93 74.37 -49.67
C VAL A 216 10.57 73.82 -48.40
N ALA A 217 10.38 74.52 -47.30
CA ALA A 217 10.82 74.08 -45.97
C ALA A 217 9.63 73.62 -45.15
N ASP A 218 9.78 72.55 -44.37
CA ASP A 218 8.71 72.05 -43.49
C ASP A 218 9.26 71.84 -42.08
N VAL A 219 8.61 72.48 -41.12
CA VAL A 219 9.02 72.47 -39.72
C VAL A 219 7.82 72.20 -38.83
N ILE A 220 7.93 71.12 -38.05
CA ILE A 220 6.96 70.78 -37.03
C ILE A 220 7.34 71.52 -35.74
N SER A 221 6.34 72.08 -35.06
CA SER A 221 6.50 72.80 -33.79
C SER A 221 7.35 72.02 -32.80
N GLY A 222 8.31 72.70 -32.16
CA GLY A 222 9.41 72.06 -31.44
C GLY A 222 10.72 71.98 -32.25
N GLY A 223 10.73 72.53 -33.47
CA GLY A 223 11.92 72.63 -34.31
C GLY A 223 12.29 71.32 -35.00
N ILE A 224 11.33 70.41 -35.18
CA ILE A 224 11.55 69.13 -35.83
C ILE A 224 11.48 69.36 -37.33
N ALA A 225 12.60 69.24 -38.01
CA ALA A 225 12.66 69.34 -39.46
C ALA A 225 11.94 68.14 -40.10
N ALA A 226 11.00 68.41 -41.00
CA ALA A 226 10.34 67.40 -41.80
C ALA A 226 10.93 67.45 -43.22
N PRO A 227 11.72 66.45 -43.64
CA PRO A 227 12.25 66.41 -45.00
C PRO A 227 11.11 66.41 -46.02
N VAL A 228 11.19 67.34 -46.98
CA VAL A 228 10.21 67.49 -48.06
C VAL A 228 10.81 66.93 -49.34
N ASP A 229 10.03 66.12 -50.06
CA ASP A 229 10.34 65.65 -51.40
C ASP A 229 9.26 66.12 -52.37
N CYS A 230 9.63 67.01 -53.29
CA CYS A 230 8.76 67.54 -54.33
C CYS A 230 8.97 66.87 -55.69
N GLY A 231 9.89 65.91 -55.81
CA GLY A 231 10.24 65.28 -57.09
C GLY A 231 10.90 66.21 -58.12
N VAL A 232 11.25 67.44 -57.72
CA VAL A 232 11.87 68.48 -58.55
C VAL A 232 13.11 69.05 -57.87
N SER A 233 13.97 69.72 -58.65
CA SER A 233 15.10 70.49 -58.11
C SER A 233 14.75 71.98 -58.06
N PHE A 234 15.06 72.64 -56.94
CA PHE A 234 14.88 74.08 -56.81
C PHE A 234 16.15 74.87 -57.23
N PRO A 235 16.00 76.08 -57.82
CA PRO A 235 14.74 76.78 -58.10
C PRO A 235 13.88 76.11 -59.19
N TYR A 236 12.56 76.09 -58.98
CA TYR A 236 11.57 75.48 -59.88
C TYR A 236 10.60 76.54 -60.40
N THR A 237 10.37 76.58 -61.71
CA THR A 237 9.38 77.45 -62.33
C THR A 237 8.01 76.78 -62.27
N LEU A 238 7.11 77.30 -61.44
CA LEU A 238 5.73 76.86 -61.30
C LEU A 238 4.85 77.70 -62.22
N ALA A 239 4.32 77.11 -63.29
CA ALA A 239 3.57 77.85 -64.30
C ALA A 239 2.29 78.46 -63.72
N SER A 240 1.76 79.50 -64.38
CA SER A 240 0.45 80.08 -64.03
C SER A 240 -0.64 78.99 -63.95
N GLY A 241 -1.34 78.93 -62.82
CA GLY A 241 -2.40 77.95 -62.54
C GLY A 241 -1.92 76.53 -62.21
N GLU A 242 -0.61 76.27 -62.21
CA GLU A 242 -0.06 74.94 -61.87
C GLU A 242 -0.05 74.70 -60.35
N THR A 243 -0.04 73.42 -59.95
CA THR A 243 0.13 72.99 -58.57
C THR A 243 1.29 72.01 -58.47
N LEU A 244 2.29 72.35 -57.65
CA LEU A 244 3.36 71.43 -57.25
C LEU A 244 2.92 70.64 -56.02
N ALA A 245 3.03 69.32 -56.08
CA ALA A 245 2.79 68.44 -54.95
C ALA A 245 4.11 67.93 -54.37
N CYS A 246 4.28 68.07 -53.06
CA CYS A 246 5.38 67.53 -52.30
C CYS A 246 4.88 66.57 -51.24
N THR A 247 5.70 65.61 -50.86
CA THR A 247 5.45 64.71 -49.73
C THR A 247 6.43 64.99 -48.61
N TYR A 248 6.04 64.68 -47.38
CA TYR A 248 6.93 64.73 -46.23
C TYR A 248 6.64 63.58 -45.28
N GLN A 249 7.66 63.15 -44.55
CA GLN A 249 7.53 62.20 -43.45
C GLN A 249 8.55 62.52 -42.36
N SER A 250 8.12 62.44 -41.10
CA SER A 250 9.02 62.59 -39.96
C SER A 250 8.62 61.67 -38.80
N ALA A 251 9.63 61.12 -38.12
CA ALA A 251 9.46 60.55 -36.80
C ALA A 251 9.27 61.68 -35.76
N LEU A 252 8.56 61.37 -34.68
CA LEU A 252 8.23 62.29 -33.61
C LEU A 252 8.69 61.71 -32.27
N PRO A 253 9.09 62.55 -31.30
CA PRO A 253 9.59 62.07 -30.01
C PRO A 253 8.47 61.49 -29.13
N ASP A 254 7.23 61.95 -29.29
CA ASP A 254 6.07 61.55 -28.48
C ASP A 254 4.74 61.91 -29.17
N GLY A 255 3.62 61.59 -28.51
CA GLY A 255 2.26 61.87 -28.98
C GLY A 255 1.70 63.26 -28.67
N SER A 256 2.53 64.23 -28.24
CA SER A 256 2.05 65.59 -28.03
C SER A 256 1.50 66.21 -29.32
N ALA A 257 0.39 66.95 -29.17
CA ALA A 257 -0.17 67.75 -30.26
C ALA A 257 0.87 68.77 -30.75
N ARG A 258 1.01 68.87 -32.06
CA ARG A 258 1.95 69.77 -32.73
C ARG A 258 1.27 70.43 -33.93
N VAL A 259 1.85 71.51 -34.42
CA VAL A 259 1.47 72.11 -35.71
C VAL A 259 2.64 71.90 -36.66
N ASN A 260 2.36 71.40 -37.86
CA ASN A 260 3.35 71.32 -38.92
C ASN A 260 3.16 72.49 -39.89
N THR A 261 4.22 73.25 -40.13
CA THR A 261 4.20 74.45 -40.97
C THR A 261 5.13 74.27 -42.16
N ALA A 262 4.55 74.24 -43.36
CA ALA A 262 5.29 74.34 -44.60
C ALA A 262 5.43 75.82 -44.98
N THR A 263 6.63 76.24 -45.36
CA THR A 263 6.94 77.59 -45.83
C THR A 263 7.59 77.49 -47.20
N VAL A 264 7.00 78.17 -48.17
CA VAL A 264 7.49 78.26 -49.53
C VAL A 264 8.16 79.61 -49.72
N THR A 265 9.41 79.58 -50.16
CA THR A 265 10.17 80.79 -50.53
C THR A 265 10.21 80.88 -52.05
N THR A 266 9.91 82.05 -52.58
CA THR A 266 9.95 82.35 -54.02
C THR A 266 10.92 83.49 -54.30
N SER A 267 11.20 83.73 -55.58
CA SER A 267 11.86 84.94 -56.07
C SER A 267 11.03 85.58 -57.20
N GLY A 268 11.15 86.90 -57.35
CA GLY A 268 10.39 87.65 -58.35
C GLY A 268 9.13 88.31 -57.78
N THR A 269 8.09 88.42 -58.61
CA THR A 269 6.85 89.17 -58.33
C THR A 269 5.69 88.30 -57.82
N VAL A 270 5.90 86.99 -57.66
CA VAL A 270 4.99 86.12 -56.90
C VAL A 270 5.63 85.84 -55.56
N GLY A 271 5.02 86.30 -54.48
CA GLY A 271 5.44 86.07 -53.09
C GLY A 271 5.37 84.60 -52.68
N GLY A 272 5.99 84.32 -51.53
CA GLY A 272 6.01 83.00 -50.93
C GLY A 272 4.65 82.63 -50.34
N GLY A 273 4.62 81.65 -49.45
CA GLY A 273 3.38 81.30 -48.75
C GLY A 273 3.63 80.30 -47.64
N ALA A 274 2.67 80.16 -46.73
CA ALA A 274 2.74 79.17 -45.66
C ALA A 274 1.43 78.39 -45.51
N GLY A 275 1.55 77.10 -45.25
CA GLY A 275 0.42 76.21 -45.00
C GLY A 275 0.66 75.41 -43.73
N THR A 276 -0.37 75.30 -42.88
CA THR A 276 -0.29 74.58 -41.61
C THR A 276 -1.21 73.37 -41.59
N ALA A 277 -0.83 72.36 -40.81
CA ALA A 277 -1.67 71.21 -40.48
C ALA A 277 -1.47 70.78 -39.04
N ASP A 278 -2.56 70.50 -38.33
CA ASP A 278 -2.50 69.97 -36.97
C ASP A 278 -2.04 68.51 -36.97
N VAL A 279 -1.03 68.22 -36.16
CA VAL A 279 -0.52 66.87 -35.91
C VAL A 279 -1.18 66.35 -34.65
N LEU A 280 -2.32 65.68 -34.82
CA LEU A 280 -3.12 65.09 -33.75
C LEU A 280 -3.11 63.57 -33.84
N PHE A 281 -2.95 62.89 -32.72
CA PHE A 281 -2.97 61.43 -32.64
C PHE A 281 -4.35 60.92 -32.17
N GLY A 282 -4.92 60.00 -32.95
CA GLY A 282 -6.15 59.28 -32.61
C GLY A 282 -5.86 57.89 -32.00
N ALA A 283 -6.66 56.91 -32.39
CA ALA A 283 -6.41 55.50 -32.05
C ALA A 283 -5.06 55.02 -32.65
N PRO A 284 -4.39 54.03 -32.02
CA PRO A 284 -3.16 53.47 -32.55
C PRO A 284 -3.39 52.87 -33.93
N THR A 285 -2.40 53.04 -34.81
CA THR A 285 -2.43 52.46 -36.16
C THR A 285 -2.00 51.01 -36.18
N THR A 286 -1.19 50.60 -35.20
CA THR A 286 -0.75 49.21 -35.01
C THR A 286 -0.89 48.85 -33.54
N GLU A 287 -1.43 47.68 -33.24
CA GLU A 287 -1.51 47.16 -31.88
C GLU A 287 -0.78 45.81 -31.79
N VAL A 288 0.01 45.63 -30.75
CA VAL A 288 0.83 44.44 -30.48
C VAL A 288 0.39 43.83 -29.15
N ASN A 289 0.30 42.50 -29.09
CA ASN A 289 -0.14 41.73 -27.93
C ASN A 289 -1.57 42.08 -27.46
N THR A 290 -2.47 42.41 -28.40
CA THR A 290 -3.90 42.59 -28.11
C THR A 290 -4.53 41.31 -27.57
N THR A 291 -4.02 40.16 -28.00
CA THR A 291 -4.29 38.84 -27.45
C THR A 291 -2.98 38.18 -27.00
N VAL A 292 -3.07 37.34 -25.97
CA VAL A 292 -1.96 36.50 -25.51
C VAL A 292 -2.35 35.03 -25.48
N ASP A 293 -1.42 34.16 -25.85
CA ASP A 293 -1.54 32.72 -25.75
C ASP A 293 -0.71 32.24 -24.56
N VAL A 294 -1.33 31.46 -23.69
CA VAL A 294 -0.70 30.88 -22.51
C VAL A 294 -0.56 29.39 -22.74
N VAL A 295 0.64 28.86 -22.56
CA VAL A 295 0.94 27.43 -22.58
C VAL A 295 1.39 26.98 -21.21
N ASP A 296 1.00 25.77 -20.82
CA ASP A 296 1.29 25.20 -19.51
C ASP A 296 2.03 23.87 -19.66
N THR A 297 2.97 23.58 -18.76
CA THR A 297 3.74 22.33 -18.77
C THR A 297 2.87 21.08 -18.60
N ASN A 298 1.62 21.22 -18.12
CA ASN A 298 0.63 20.15 -18.12
C ASN A 298 0.09 19.79 -19.53
N GLY A 299 0.52 20.51 -20.57
CA GLY A 299 0.11 20.31 -21.97
C GLY A 299 -1.11 21.12 -22.41
N SER A 300 -1.71 21.92 -21.52
CA SER A 300 -2.86 22.77 -21.84
C SER A 300 -2.44 24.11 -22.44
N SER A 301 -3.35 24.73 -23.19
CA SER A 301 -3.15 26.06 -23.77
C SER A 301 -4.44 26.86 -23.80
N TRP A 302 -4.36 28.16 -23.56
CA TRP A 302 -5.51 29.08 -23.56
C TRP A 302 -5.14 30.41 -24.21
N GLN A 303 -6.12 31.07 -24.81
CA GLN A 303 -5.97 32.41 -25.39
C GLN A 303 -6.81 33.43 -24.62
N PHE A 304 -6.23 34.60 -24.35
CA PHE A 304 -6.89 35.70 -23.65
C PHE A 304 -6.83 36.98 -24.49
N ALA A 305 -7.99 37.60 -24.71
CA ALA A 305 -8.11 38.92 -25.32
C ALA A 305 -8.24 40.04 -24.27
N ASP A 306 -8.61 39.68 -23.04
CA ASP A 306 -8.75 40.56 -21.88
C ASP A 306 -8.23 39.84 -20.64
N SER A 307 -8.09 40.57 -19.52
CA SER A 307 -7.77 39.96 -18.22
C SER A 307 -8.77 38.86 -17.87
N GLY A 308 -8.27 37.73 -17.39
CA GLY A 308 -9.09 36.56 -17.11
C GLY A 308 -8.31 35.46 -16.41
N SER A 309 -9.00 34.38 -16.06
CA SER A 309 -8.38 33.20 -15.47
C SER A 309 -9.03 31.92 -15.95
N VAL A 310 -8.27 30.83 -15.91
CA VAL A 310 -8.72 29.47 -16.15
C VAL A 310 -8.29 28.59 -14.97
N GLY A 311 -9.16 27.67 -14.58
CA GLY A 311 -8.88 26.69 -13.55
C GLY A 311 -8.93 25.26 -14.10
N TYR A 312 -8.06 24.39 -13.62
CA TYR A 312 -8.13 22.96 -13.91
C TYR A 312 -7.72 22.12 -12.70
N LEU A 313 -8.30 20.94 -12.59
CA LEU A 313 -8.05 20.00 -11.50
C LEU A 313 -6.97 19.00 -11.90
N ARG A 314 -6.11 18.64 -10.93
CA ARG A 314 -5.20 17.49 -11.03
C ARG A 314 -5.32 16.67 -9.75
N THR A 315 -5.54 15.38 -9.90
CA THR A 315 -5.52 14.41 -8.80
C THR A 315 -4.15 13.79 -8.69
N PHE A 316 -3.66 13.66 -7.46
CA PHE A 316 -2.40 13.05 -7.09
C PHE A 316 -2.69 11.82 -6.24
N ALA A 317 -2.14 10.67 -6.61
CA ALA A 317 -2.27 9.43 -5.83
C ALA A 317 -1.03 9.27 -4.94
N CYS A 318 -1.21 8.84 -3.69
CA CYS A 318 -0.09 8.72 -2.76
C CYS A 318 1.04 7.83 -3.33
N ASP A 319 0.69 6.61 -3.75
CA ASP A 319 1.66 5.61 -4.17
C ASP A 319 2.33 5.93 -5.52
N GLY A 320 1.77 6.87 -6.29
CA GLY A 320 2.22 7.21 -7.64
C GLY A 320 2.86 8.60 -7.77
N ASP A 321 2.51 9.52 -6.87
CA ASP A 321 2.86 10.93 -6.95
C ASP A 321 3.61 11.42 -5.70
N GLU A 322 4.22 10.56 -4.88
CA GLU A 322 5.03 11.01 -3.75
C GLU A 322 6.15 11.98 -4.20
N GLY A 323 6.33 13.08 -3.45
CA GLY A 323 7.32 14.11 -3.74
C GLY A 323 6.71 15.41 -4.30
N SER A 324 7.52 16.17 -5.04
CA SER A 324 7.19 17.53 -5.48
C SER A 324 6.87 17.59 -6.97
N HIS A 325 5.76 18.26 -7.31
CA HIS A 325 5.21 18.36 -8.66
C HIS A 325 5.08 19.82 -9.08
N GLY A 326 6.14 20.35 -9.68
CA GLY A 326 6.17 21.69 -10.24
C GLY A 326 5.41 21.79 -11.56
N ASN A 327 4.77 22.92 -11.80
CA ASN A 327 4.03 23.16 -13.03
C ASN A 327 4.06 24.65 -13.40
N VAL A 328 4.46 24.96 -14.63
CA VAL A 328 4.77 26.32 -15.11
C VAL A 328 3.81 26.71 -16.23
N ALA A 329 3.19 27.90 -16.13
CA ALA A 329 2.45 28.51 -17.23
C ALA A 329 3.25 29.68 -17.82
N THR A 330 3.26 29.84 -19.13
CA THR A 330 4.04 30.84 -19.86
C THR A 330 3.19 31.55 -20.91
N ILE A 331 3.25 32.88 -20.94
CA ILE A 331 2.73 33.70 -22.04
C ILE A 331 3.71 33.61 -23.22
N VAL A 332 3.24 33.12 -24.36
CA VAL A 332 4.07 32.89 -25.56
C VAL A 332 4.64 34.20 -26.12
N GLN A 333 3.82 35.25 -26.18
CA GLN A 333 4.18 36.53 -26.80
C GLN A 333 5.25 37.30 -26.00
N THR A 334 5.22 37.23 -24.68
CA THR A 334 6.09 38.02 -23.79
C THR A 334 7.19 37.18 -23.13
N GLY A 335 7.06 35.85 -23.13
CA GLY A 335 7.95 34.93 -22.41
C GLY A 335 7.79 34.98 -20.88
N GLN A 336 6.86 35.76 -20.35
CA GLN A 336 6.59 35.80 -18.91
C GLN A 336 5.97 34.47 -18.47
N SER A 337 6.39 33.98 -17.32
CA SER A 337 5.89 32.74 -16.75
C SER A 337 5.67 32.87 -15.26
N ASP A 338 4.81 32.00 -14.73
CA ASP A 338 4.67 31.79 -13.29
C ASP A 338 4.46 30.29 -13.01
N ASP A 339 4.85 29.85 -11.82
CA ASP A 339 4.84 28.43 -11.45
C ASP A 339 4.07 28.15 -10.15
N ALA A 340 3.53 26.94 -10.07
CA ALA A 340 2.88 26.45 -8.87
C ALA A 340 3.25 24.98 -8.65
N THR A 341 3.49 24.61 -7.40
CA THR A 341 4.00 23.29 -7.02
C THR A 341 3.09 22.62 -6.01
N VAL A 342 2.82 21.33 -6.19
CA VAL A 342 2.12 20.48 -5.21
C VAL A 342 3.11 19.49 -4.60
N SER A 343 3.14 19.38 -3.27
CA SER A 343 3.94 18.36 -2.56
C SER A 343 3.04 17.26 -2.01
N VAL A 344 3.42 16.00 -2.20
CA VAL A 344 2.69 14.82 -1.71
C VAL A 344 3.60 14.03 -0.77
N SER A 345 3.11 13.72 0.43
CA SER A 345 3.77 12.90 1.44
C SER A 345 2.87 11.74 1.82
N CYS A 346 3.43 10.53 1.80
CA CYS A 346 2.69 9.32 2.12
C CYS A 346 3.01 8.82 3.53
N VAL A 347 1.98 8.32 4.20
CA VAL A 347 2.08 7.73 5.54
C VAL A 347 1.33 6.40 5.60
N GLU A 348 1.65 5.57 6.59
CA GLU A 348 1.01 4.27 6.79
C GLU A 348 0.69 4.03 8.27
N ILE A 349 -0.22 3.09 8.52
CA ILE A 349 -0.42 2.52 9.84
C ILE A 349 0.49 1.30 9.98
N GLU A 350 0.81 0.94 11.21
CA GLU A 350 1.62 -0.24 11.51
C GLU A 350 0.71 -1.35 12.03
N VAL A 351 1.03 -2.59 11.68
CA VAL A 351 0.32 -3.78 12.16
C VAL A 351 1.37 -4.76 12.67
N ASP A 352 1.20 -5.18 13.91
CA ASP A 352 2.00 -6.22 14.56
C ASP A 352 1.08 -7.35 15.04
N LYS A 353 1.63 -8.56 15.15
CA LYS A 353 0.89 -9.73 15.59
C LYS A 353 1.76 -10.56 16.53
N SER A 354 1.17 -10.97 17.64
CA SER A 354 1.77 -11.89 18.60
C SER A 354 0.97 -13.20 18.67
N ALA A 355 1.63 -14.24 19.15
CA ALA A 355 1.04 -15.49 19.57
C ALA A 355 1.59 -15.83 20.94
N ASP A 356 0.71 -16.15 21.88
CA ASP A 356 1.09 -16.68 23.18
C ASP A 356 1.51 -18.15 23.03
N PRO A 357 2.24 -18.73 24.01
CA PRO A 357 2.51 -20.16 24.03
C PRO A 357 1.21 -20.97 23.89
N PRO A 358 1.09 -21.88 22.91
CA PRO A 358 -0.12 -22.68 22.73
C PRO A 358 -0.30 -23.64 23.91
N THR A 359 -1.52 -24.14 24.08
CA THR A 359 -1.86 -25.14 25.09
C THR A 359 -2.30 -26.45 24.45
N LEU A 360 -2.05 -27.57 25.12
CA LEU A 360 -2.65 -28.87 24.80
C LEU A 360 -2.95 -29.65 26.08
N THR A 361 -3.85 -30.63 25.96
CA THR A 361 -4.15 -31.61 27.01
C THR A 361 -3.53 -32.95 26.63
N ARG A 362 -2.67 -33.49 27.49
CA ARG A 362 -2.06 -34.83 27.33
C ARG A 362 -2.70 -35.80 28.31
N THR A 363 -3.29 -36.87 27.77
CA THR A 363 -3.89 -37.94 28.57
C THR A 363 -2.99 -39.16 28.53
N TRP A 364 -2.65 -39.68 29.70
CA TRP A 364 -1.82 -40.86 29.85
C TRP A 364 -2.68 -42.12 30.00
N GLU A 365 -2.34 -43.16 29.25
CA GLU A 365 -2.88 -44.51 29.35
C GLU A 365 -1.82 -45.47 29.91
N TRP A 366 -2.27 -46.44 30.71
CA TRP A 366 -1.38 -47.33 31.44
C TRP A 366 -1.66 -48.80 31.12
N ALA A 367 -0.60 -49.53 30.78
CA ALA A 367 -0.59 -50.98 30.71
C ALA A 367 0.16 -51.55 31.92
N ILE A 368 -0.42 -52.54 32.58
CA ILE A 368 0.17 -53.28 33.70
C ILE A 368 0.52 -54.69 33.23
N ALA A 369 1.72 -55.14 33.56
CA ALA A 369 2.18 -56.51 33.32
C ALA A 369 2.70 -57.08 34.64
N LYS A 370 2.26 -58.28 34.97
CA LYS A 370 2.68 -59.01 36.16
C LYS A 370 3.34 -60.32 35.74
N ASP A 371 4.49 -60.60 36.35
CA ASP A 371 5.24 -61.83 36.13
C ASP A 371 5.78 -62.35 37.45
N ALA A 372 6.11 -63.64 37.49
CA ALA A 372 6.81 -64.26 38.60
C ALA A 372 7.92 -65.19 38.11
N ASP A 373 8.95 -65.37 38.93
CA ASP A 373 10.05 -66.28 38.62
C ASP A 373 9.65 -67.77 38.62
N GLN A 374 8.44 -68.09 39.05
CA GLN A 374 7.85 -69.43 39.06
C GLN A 374 6.47 -69.46 38.40
N THR A 375 6.15 -70.57 37.75
CA THR A 375 4.79 -70.89 37.26
C THR A 375 4.25 -72.16 37.92
N GLU A 376 5.14 -73.09 38.26
CA GLU A 376 4.82 -74.34 38.95
C GLU A 376 5.89 -74.64 40.00
N LEU A 377 5.49 -75.17 41.16
CA LEU A 377 6.39 -75.59 42.24
C LEU A 377 6.02 -76.98 42.76
N LEU A 378 7.03 -77.82 43.01
CA LEU A 378 6.87 -79.10 43.70
C LEU A 378 7.56 -79.00 45.06
N LEU A 379 6.78 -79.14 46.13
CA LEU A 379 7.26 -79.03 47.51
C LEU A 379 7.02 -80.34 48.28
N THR A 380 7.82 -80.58 49.30
CA THR A 380 7.52 -81.60 50.33
C THR A 380 6.88 -80.94 51.56
N PRO A 381 6.08 -81.66 52.37
CA PRO A 381 5.48 -81.11 53.59
C PRO A 381 6.53 -80.42 54.48
N GLY A 382 6.26 -79.18 54.90
CA GLY A 382 7.16 -78.35 55.70
C GLY A 382 8.26 -77.59 54.92
N GLN A 383 8.28 -77.69 53.59
CA GLN A 383 9.19 -76.90 52.74
C GLN A 383 8.56 -75.53 52.42
N SER A 384 9.31 -74.45 52.65
CA SER A 384 8.95 -73.11 52.17
C SER A 384 9.71 -72.74 50.90
N PHE A 385 9.08 -71.94 50.05
CA PHE A 385 9.69 -71.40 48.82
C PHE A 385 9.35 -69.93 48.66
N VAL A 386 10.32 -69.13 48.22
CA VAL A 386 10.14 -67.69 47.98
C VAL A 386 9.91 -67.48 46.50
N VAL A 387 8.73 -66.98 46.12
CA VAL A 387 8.40 -66.55 44.76
C VAL A 387 8.67 -65.06 44.64
N ASN A 388 9.41 -64.66 43.61
CA ASN A 388 9.71 -63.27 43.31
C ASN A 388 8.77 -62.79 42.20
N TYR A 389 8.01 -61.74 42.48
CA TYR A 389 7.08 -61.11 41.56
C TYR A 389 7.65 -59.79 41.04
N THR A 390 7.36 -59.51 39.77
CA THR A 390 7.66 -58.23 39.13
C THR A 390 6.37 -57.67 38.54
N VAL A 391 6.00 -56.45 38.93
CA VAL A 391 4.88 -55.69 38.36
C VAL A 391 5.46 -54.53 37.57
N THR A 392 5.21 -54.47 36.26
CA THR A 392 5.73 -53.43 35.36
C THR A 392 4.59 -52.59 34.80
N LEU A 393 4.68 -51.28 35.00
CA LEU A 393 3.75 -50.29 34.46
C LEU A 393 4.39 -49.57 33.27
N THR A 394 3.71 -49.60 32.13
CA THR A 394 4.12 -48.91 30.90
C THR A 394 3.09 -47.84 30.55
N ALA A 395 3.54 -46.61 30.35
CA ALA A 395 2.70 -45.47 30.02
C ALA A 395 2.76 -45.19 28.52
N SER A 396 1.62 -44.84 27.94
CA SER A 396 1.49 -44.23 26.62
C SER A 396 0.65 -42.96 26.74
N SER A 397 0.77 -42.03 25.79
CA SER A 397 0.02 -40.77 25.86
C SER A 397 -0.65 -40.41 24.53
N GLU A 398 -1.78 -39.75 24.61
CA GLU A 398 -2.44 -39.08 23.48
C GLU A 398 -2.63 -37.59 23.80
N ASP A 399 -2.26 -36.74 22.85
CA ASP A 399 -2.45 -35.28 22.95
C ASP A 399 -3.79 -34.89 22.31
N SER A 400 -4.47 -33.90 22.89
CA SER A 400 -5.76 -33.38 22.45
C SER A 400 -5.92 -31.90 22.85
N GLU A 401 -7.05 -31.28 22.49
CA GLU A 401 -7.41 -29.90 22.89
C GLU A 401 -6.32 -28.86 22.56
N TRP A 402 -5.70 -28.97 21.38
CA TRP A 402 -4.73 -27.98 20.91
C TRP A 402 -5.41 -26.62 20.75
N HIS A 403 -4.91 -25.63 21.47
CA HIS A 403 -5.52 -24.30 21.51
C HIS A 403 -4.43 -23.22 21.47
N ALA A 404 -4.71 -22.11 20.79
CA ALA A 404 -3.76 -21.00 20.65
C ALA A 404 -4.46 -19.65 20.78
N THR A 405 -3.79 -18.70 21.43
CA THR A 405 -4.25 -17.33 21.62
C THR A 405 -3.16 -16.33 21.24
N GLY A 406 -3.54 -15.06 21.09
CA GLY A 406 -2.59 -13.96 20.99
C GLY A 406 -3.26 -12.63 20.69
N GLU A 407 -2.46 -11.66 20.25
CA GLU A 407 -2.92 -10.29 19.97
C GLU A 407 -2.56 -9.83 18.55
N ILE A 408 -3.36 -8.91 18.02
CA ILE A 408 -3.10 -8.13 16.82
C ILE A 408 -3.08 -6.67 17.24
N HIS A 409 -1.96 -5.99 17.07
CA HIS A 409 -1.80 -4.58 17.38
C HIS A 409 -1.83 -3.75 16.10
N VAL A 410 -2.70 -2.74 16.06
CA VAL A 410 -2.76 -1.75 14.98
C VAL A 410 -2.44 -0.38 15.56
N SER A 411 -1.32 0.21 15.17
CA SER A 411 -0.90 1.55 15.61
C SER A 411 -0.98 2.55 14.46
N ASN A 412 -1.42 3.77 14.79
CA ASN A 412 -1.40 4.90 13.88
C ASN A 412 -0.32 5.91 14.33
N PRO A 413 0.94 5.75 13.90
CA PRO A 413 2.02 6.68 14.29
C PRO A 413 1.93 8.05 13.59
N THR A 414 0.93 8.24 12.72
CA THR A 414 0.83 9.40 11.83
C THR A 414 0.06 10.57 12.48
N ALA A 415 0.12 11.73 11.83
CA ALA A 415 -0.67 12.91 12.23
C ALA A 415 -2.12 12.90 11.71
N LEU A 416 -2.52 11.89 10.93
CA LEU A 416 -3.83 11.78 10.30
C LEU A 416 -4.67 10.71 11.00
N PRO A 417 -6.00 10.89 11.15
CA PRO A 417 -6.86 9.82 11.62
C PRO A 417 -6.99 8.71 10.57
N ALA A 418 -6.75 7.45 10.94
CA ALA A 418 -6.83 6.29 10.04
C ALA A 418 -8.15 5.54 10.24
N HIS A 419 -8.92 5.31 9.18
CA HIS A 419 -10.13 4.48 9.27
C HIS A 419 -9.81 3.00 9.04
N VAL A 420 -9.94 2.19 10.09
CA VAL A 420 -9.80 0.73 10.02
C VAL A 420 -11.17 0.14 9.70
N ALA A 421 -11.29 -0.49 8.54
CA ALA A 421 -12.54 -1.06 8.05
C ALA A 421 -12.80 -2.47 8.60
N SER A 422 -11.76 -3.31 8.64
CA SER A 422 -11.87 -4.67 9.18
C SER A 422 -10.52 -5.18 9.66
N VAL A 423 -10.58 -6.08 10.63
CA VAL A 423 -9.47 -6.94 11.05
C VAL A 423 -9.95 -8.37 10.87
N THR A 424 -9.18 -9.16 10.13
CA THR A 424 -9.47 -10.58 9.86
C THR A 424 -8.24 -11.39 10.19
N ASP A 425 -8.42 -12.65 10.57
CA ASP A 425 -7.31 -13.53 10.93
C ASP A 425 -7.53 -14.91 10.35
N SER A 426 -6.43 -15.57 10.01
CA SER A 426 -6.48 -16.89 9.38
C SER A 426 -5.23 -17.69 9.70
N MET A 427 -5.46 -18.94 10.10
CA MET A 427 -4.41 -19.89 10.42
C MET A 427 -4.76 -21.24 9.81
N PRO A 428 -3.82 -21.92 9.11
CA PRO A 428 -4.04 -23.28 8.63
C PRO A 428 -4.38 -24.25 9.77
N GLY A 429 -5.32 -25.17 9.56
CA GLY A 429 -5.74 -26.15 10.56
C GLY A 429 -6.56 -25.59 11.73
N ALA A 430 -6.91 -24.29 11.69
CA ALA A 430 -7.87 -23.67 12.60
C ALA A 430 -9.24 -23.52 11.91
N GLY A 431 -10.29 -23.41 12.73
CA GLY A 431 -11.61 -22.95 12.29
C GLY A 431 -11.62 -21.47 11.86
N VAL A 432 -12.81 -20.88 11.75
CA VAL A 432 -12.93 -19.44 11.49
C VAL A 432 -12.47 -18.67 12.73
N ILE A 433 -11.41 -17.88 12.57
CA ILE A 433 -10.89 -16.99 13.63
C ILE A 433 -11.55 -15.62 13.47
N VAL A 434 -12.20 -15.15 14.54
CA VAL A 434 -12.82 -13.82 14.58
C VAL A 434 -12.11 -13.01 15.67
N PRO A 435 -11.18 -12.10 15.32
CA PRO A 435 -10.53 -11.26 16.30
C PRO A 435 -11.53 -10.38 17.06
N ASP A 436 -11.42 -10.33 18.39
CA ASP A 436 -12.19 -9.41 19.23
C ASP A 436 -11.44 -8.09 19.40
N CYS A 437 -11.94 -7.06 18.74
CA CYS A 437 -11.40 -5.70 18.78
C CYS A 437 -12.17 -4.77 19.75
N GLY A 438 -12.98 -5.31 20.67
CA GLY A 438 -13.75 -4.53 21.65
C GLY A 438 -14.80 -3.60 21.04
N GLY A 439 -15.27 -3.90 19.82
CA GLY A 439 -16.23 -3.07 19.07
C GLY A 439 -15.65 -1.81 18.43
N ALA A 440 -14.33 -1.63 18.42
CA ALA A 440 -13.67 -0.46 17.83
C ALA A 440 -13.60 -0.47 16.29
N VAL A 441 -13.87 -1.62 15.66
CA VAL A 441 -13.79 -1.83 14.20
C VAL A 441 -15.18 -2.19 13.65
N PRO A 442 -15.66 -1.54 12.57
CA PRO A 442 -15.03 -0.46 11.82
C PRO A 442 -14.99 0.87 12.59
N GLY A 443 -13.89 1.62 12.47
CA GLY A 443 -13.73 2.89 13.20
C GLY A 443 -12.46 3.66 12.87
N PHE A 444 -12.36 4.89 13.40
CA PHE A 444 -11.18 5.75 13.24
C PHE A 444 -10.20 5.59 14.40
N LEU A 445 -8.94 5.29 14.09
CA LEU A 445 -7.80 5.46 14.96
C LEU A 445 -7.32 6.91 14.90
N ALA A 446 -7.37 7.61 16.02
CA ALA A 446 -6.84 8.96 16.15
C ALA A 446 -5.31 9.00 15.87
N PRO A 447 -4.73 10.17 15.55
CA PRO A 447 -3.28 10.34 15.48
C PRO A 447 -2.58 9.86 16.76
N GLY A 448 -1.55 9.02 16.63
CA GLY A 448 -0.85 8.38 17.75
C GLY A 448 -1.65 7.31 18.49
N GLY A 449 -2.87 6.98 18.03
CA GLY A 449 -3.74 5.98 18.63
C GLY A 449 -3.32 4.54 18.30
N ALA A 450 -3.78 3.60 19.11
CA ALA A 450 -3.58 2.17 18.90
C ALA A 450 -4.85 1.38 19.20
N LEU A 451 -4.98 0.22 18.57
CA LEU A 451 -6.01 -0.79 18.78
C LEU A 451 -5.33 -2.14 19.02
N THR A 452 -5.78 -2.85 20.04
CA THR A 452 -5.41 -4.26 20.26
C THR A 452 -6.65 -5.10 20.05
N CYS A 453 -6.53 -6.13 19.21
CA CYS A 453 -7.55 -7.17 19.07
C CYS A 453 -6.98 -8.49 19.59
N THR A 454 -7.75 -9.23 20.39
CA THR A 454 -7.37 -10.58 20.80
C THR A 454 -7.86 -11.59 19.77
N TRP A 455 -7.16 -12.70 19.62
CA TRP A 455 -7.59 -13.83 18.81
C TRP A 455 -7.37 -15.14 19.56
N GLU A 456 -8.24 -16.10 19.30
CA GLU A 456 -8.16 -17.46 19.85
C GLU A 456 -8.59 -18.47 18.78
N ALA A 457 -8.05 -19.68 18.86
CA ALA A 457 -8.34 -20.75 17.91
C ALA A 457 -8.11 -22.12 18.52
N ASP A 458 -9.09 -23.01 18.35
CA ASP A 458 -8.90 -24.46 18.48
C ASP A 458 -8.24 -24.99 17.21
N LEU A 459 -7.27 -25.88 17.39
CA LEU A 459 -6.41 -26.42 16.35
C LEU A 459 -6.63 -27.92 16.18
N ASP A 460 -6.42 -28.40 14.96
CA ASP A 460 -6.55 -29.81 14.59
C ASP A 460 -5.38 -30.71 15.03
N SER A 461 -4.26 -30.13 15.45
CA SER A 461 -3.01 -30.84 15.71
C SER A 461 -2.00 -29.97 16.48
N GLY A 462 -0.96 -30.59 17.02
CA GLY A 462 0.15 -29.93 17.73
C GLY A 462 1.32 -29.45 16.84
N GLU A 463 1.09 -29.26 15.54
CA GLU A 463 2.15 -28.78 14.63
C GLU A 463 2.29 -27.25 14.69
N SER A 464 3.53 -26.73 14.82
CA SER A 464 3.82 -25.30 14.75
C SER A 464 3.44 -24.73 13.38
N ARG A 465 2.77 -23.57 13.37
CA ARG A 465 2.25 -22.95 12.13
C ARG A 465 2.17 -21.43 12.24
N THR A 466 2.09 -20.77 11.09
CA THR A 466 1.99 -19.31 11.03
C THR A 466 0.54 -18.87 11.00
N ASN A 467 0.18 -17.98 11.93
CA ASN A 467 -1.09 -17.25 11.92
C ASN A 467 -0.93 -15.91 11.20
N THR A 468 -1.88 -15.55 10.34
CA THR A 468 -1.81 -14.34 9.50
C THR A 468 -3.04 -13.47 9.70
N ALA A 469 -2.81 -12.28 10.24
CA ALA A 469 -3.80 -11.22 10.33
C ALA A 469 -3.77 -10.34 9.09
N GLN A 470 -4.94 -9.89 8.66
CA GLN A 470 -5.13 -8.89 7.62
C GLN A 470 -5.97 -7.74 8.15
N VAL A 471 -5.44 -6.53 8.05
CA VAL A 471 -6.08 -5.28 8.48
C VAL A 471 -6.39 -4.46 7.24
N ALA A 472 -7.67 -4.23 6.97
CA ALA A 472 -8.11 -3.39 5.86
C ALA A 472 -8.29 -1.95 6.36
N ARG A 473 -7.48 -1.02 5.86
CA ARG A 473 -7.67 0.42 6.05
C ARG A 473 -8.47 0.98 4.87
N THR A 474 -9.51 1.77 5.13
CA THR A 474 -10.24 2.45 4.06
C THR A 474 -9.37 3.50 3.37
N ASN A 475 -9.42 3.54 2.04
CA ASN A 475 -8.76 4.56 1.24
C ASN A 475 -9.76 5.65 0.83
N PHE A 476 -9.29 6.89 0.82
CA PHE A 476 -10.07 8.08 0.47
C PHE A 476 -9.48 8.83 -0.72
N SER A 477 -10.36 9.34 -1.57
CA SER A 477 -10.04 10.43 -2.51
C SER A 477 -10.58 11.74 -1.97
N TYR A 478 -9.71 12.71 -1.76
CA TYR A 478 -10.05 14.06 -1.32
C TYR A 478 -10.21 15.00 -2.52
N ASP A 479 -11.31 15.77 -2.55
CA ASP A 479 -11.48 16.86 -3.51
C ASP A 479 -10.64 18.10 -3.15
N ALA A 480 -10.68 19.15 -3.97
CA ALA A 480 -9.93 20.39 -3.72
C ALA A 480 -10.39 21.18 -2.49
N ALA A 481 -11.57 20.87 -1.93
CA ALA A 481 -12.04 21.41 -0.67
C ALA A 481 -11.64 20.52 0.54
N GLY A 482 -10.99 19.38 0.29
CA GLY A 482 -10.62 18.41 1.33
C GLY A 482 -11.74 17.45 1.71
N THR A 483 -12.81 17.34 0.91
CA THR A 483 -13.92 16.42 1.18
C THR A 483 -13.53 15.00 0.77
N PRO A 484 -13.56 14.01 1.69
CA PRO A 484 -13.21 12.63 1.37
C PRO A 484 -14.36 11.88 0.68
N THR A 485 -14.02 11.03 -0.29
CA THR A 485 -14.88 9.99 -0.86
C THR A 485 -14.19 8.64 -0.73
N VAL A 486 -14.90 7.61 -0.26
CA VAL A 486 -14.35 6.25 -0.15
C VAL A 486 -14.08 5.69 -1.56
N ILE A 487 -12.84 5.23 -1.80
CA ILE A 487 -12.42 4.68 -3.10
C ILE A 487 -11.99 3.21 -3.04
N GLY A 488 -11.85 2.64 -1.83
CA GLY A 488 -11.44 1.25 -1.66
C GLY A 488 -10.85 1.00 -0.28
N ALA A 489 -9.98 -0.01 -0.19
CA ALA A 489 -9.21 -0.29 1.02
C ALA A 489 -7.81 -0.81 0.67
N THR A 490 -6.84 -0.48 1.51
CA THR A 490 -5.49 -1.07 1.51
C THR A 490 -5.42 -2.12 2.59
N THR A 491 -4.98 -3.32 2.25
CA THR A 491 -4.79 -4.42 3.20
C THR A 491 -3.34 -4.49 3.64
N LEU A 492 -3.12 -4.38 4.94
CA LEU A 492 -1.84 -4.66 5.59
C LEU A 492 -1.91 -6.06 6.21
N ALA A 493 -0.78 -6.77 6.26
CA ALA A 493 -0.71 -8.11 6.83
C ALA A 493 0.40 -8.19 7.89
N ALA A 494 0.12 -8.93 8.95
CA ALA A 494 1.10 -9.27 9.99
C ALA A 494 0.98 -10.75 10.34
N THR A 495 2.09 -11.36 10.70
CA THR A 495 2.16 -12.80 10.96
C THR A 495 2.81 -13.09 12.30
N ALA A 496 2.31 -14.10 13.01
CA ALA A 496 2.92 -14.64 14.22
C ALA A 496 3.08 -16.16 14.09
N LEU A 497 4.18 -16.70 14.63
CA LEU A 497 4.39 -18.14 14.71
C LEU A 497 3.71 -18.67 15.98
N VAL A 498 2.78 -19.60 15.83
CA VAL A 498 2.29 -20.43 16.93
C VAL A 498 3.27 -21.58 17.10
N ASP A 499 4.09 -21.50 18.16
CA ASP A 499 5.21 -22.41 18.37
C ASP A 499 4.93 -23.46 19.45
N PHE A 500 4.62 -24.68 19.01
CA PHE A 500 4.44 -25.85 19.88
C PHE A 500 5.73 -26.33 20.54
N SER A 501 6.90 -25.77 20.20
CA SER A 501 8.13 -26.00 21.00
C SER A 501 8.05 -25.36 22.39
N THR A 502 7.18 -24.36 22.55
CA THR A 502 6.92 -23.65 23.82
C THR A 502 5.59 -24.02 24.47
N VAL A 503 4.96 -25.11 24.01
CA VAL A 503 3.61 -25.50 24.45
C VAL A 503 3.50 -25.66 25.97
N VAL A 504 2.39 -25.18 26.52
CA VAL A 504 1.98 -25.45 27.89
C VAL A 504 1.09 -26.69 27.89
N VAL A 505 1.55 -27.75 28.55
CA VAL A 505 0.84 -29.03 28.60
C VAL A 505 0.03 -29.11 29.90
N SER A 506 -1.27 -29.36 29.78
CA SER A 506 -2.09 -29.86 30.88
C SER A 506 -2.04 -31.39 30.84
N GLU A 507 -1.63 -32.04 31.92
CA GLU A 507 -1.56 -33.50 31.99
C GLU A 507 -2.79 -34.06 32.72
N ILE A 508 -3.21 -35.26 32.30
CA ILE A 508 -4.25 -36.07 32.93
C ILE A 508 -3.68 -37.48 33.11
N ASP A 509 -3.82 -38.03 34.32
CA ASP A 509 -3.39 -39.37 34.70
C ASP A 509 -1.87 -39.62 34.56
N GLU A 510 -1.05 -38.59 34.73
CA GLU A 510 0.41 -38.68 34.63
C GLU A 510 1.06 -39.59 35.68
N CYS A 511 0.33 -39.93 36.75
CA CYS A 511 0.74 -40.90 37.76
C CYS A 511 -0.42 -41.82 38.17
N VAL A 512 -0.10 -43.09 38.44
CA VAL A 512 -1.02 -44.11 38.96
C VAL A 512 -0.52 -44.69 40.28
N SER A 513 -1.44 -44.99 41.21
CA SER A 513 -1.14 -45.80 42.39
C SER A 513 -1.24 -47.29 42.05
N VAL A 514 -0.29 -48.09 42.53
CA VAL A 514 -0.17 -49.52 42.20
C VAL A 514 -0.29 -50.33 43.49
N ALA A 515 -1.20 -51.29 43.50
CA ALA A 515 -1.43 -52.20 44.61
C ALA A 515 -1.48 -53.65 44.14
N ASP A 516 -1.24 -54.58 45.06
CA ASP A 516 -1.18 -56.00 44.78
C ASP A 516 -1.94 -56.82 45.82
N ALA A 517 -2.74 -57.78 45.37
CA ALA A 517 -3.54 -58.64 46.21
C ALA A 517 -3.17 -60.11 45.96
N PHE A 518 -2.52 -60.72 46.96
CA PHE A 518 -2.15 -62.12 46.96
C PHE A 518 -3.28 -62.98 47.55
N ASP A 519 -3.71 -64.00 46.81
CA ASP A 519 -4.71 -65.01 47.16
C ASP A 519 -6.00 -64.48 47.83
N GLY A 520 -6.52 -63.36 47.31
CA GLY A 520 -7.76 -62.76 47.81
C GLY A 520 -7.63 -61.95 49.11
N GLU A 521 -6.40 -61.77 49.61
CA GLU A 521 -6.10 -60.88 50.73
C GLU A 521 -6.31 -59.39 50.37
N ALA A 522 -6.31 -58.55 51.40
CA ALA A 522 -6.42 -57.11 51.21
C ALA A 522 -5.26 -56.57 50.35
N PRO A 523 -5.52 -55.71 49.34
CA PRO A 523 -4.47 -55.14 48.51
C PRO A 523 -3.40 -54.40 49.32
N VAL A 524 -2.14 -54.66 49.00
CA VAL A 524 -0.95 -53.99 49.55
C VAL A 524 -0.45 -52.98 48.54
N GLU A 525 -0.29 -51.74 48.97
CA GLU A 525 0.29 -50.67 48.14
C GLU A 525 1.76 -50.95 47.83
N LEU A 526 2.10 -51.03 46.54
CA LEU A 526 3.48 -51.15 46.05
C LEU A 526 4.13 -49.78 45.86
N GLY A 527 3.34 -48.77 45.51
CA GLY A 527 3.80 -47.39 45.35
C GLY A 527 3.10 -46.66 44.21
N THR A 528 3.74 -45.60 43.70
CA THR A 528 3.24 -44.79 42.59
C THR A 528 4.16 -44.96 41.38
N ALA A 529 3.58 -45.11 40.20
CA ALA A 529 4.30 -45.04 38.92
C ALA A 529 3.89 -43.75 38.20
N CYS A 530 4.87 -42.92 37.84
CA CYS A 530 4.66 -41.72 37.04
C CYS A 530 5.22 -41.91 35.62
N ALA A 531 4.62 -41.20 34.66
CA ALA A 531 4.89 -41.38 33.23
C ALA A 531 6.35 -41.12 32.84
N ASP A 532 7.02 -40.18 33.52
CA ASP A 532 8.44 -39.86 33.36
C ASP A 532 9.39 -40.96 33.85
N GLU A 533 8.89 -41.89 34.66
CA GLU A 533 9.59 -43.08 35.12
C GLU A 533 9.30 -44.34 34.27
N SER A 534 8.48 -44.21 33.22
CA SER A 534 8.01 -45.35 32.45
C SER A 534 9.10 -45.97 31.54
N PRO A 535 9.22 -47.31 31.46
CA PRO A 535 8.51 -48.32 32.25
C PRO A 535 9.02 -48.39 33.70
N LYS A 536 8.09 -48.47 34.66
CA LYS A 536 8.40 -48.59 36.10
C LYS A 536 8.09 -49.99 36.59
N SER A 537 9.05 -50.64 37.24
CA SER A 537 8.87 -51.97 37.82
C SER A 537 8.90 -51.93 39.36
N PHE A 538 8.01 -52.71 39.97
CA PHE A 538 7.98 -53.00 41.40
C PHE A 538 8.32 -54.47 41.58
N GLU A 539 9.39 -54.75 42.31
CA GLU A 539 9.83 -56.10 42.65
C GLU A 539 9.53 -56.38 44.13
N TYR A 540 8.95 -57.54 44.41
CA TYR A 540 8.70 -58.00 45.76
C TYR A 540 8.62 -59.53 45.79
N SER A 541 8.62 -60.11 46.98
CA SER A 541 8.65 -61.55 47.15
C SER A 541 7.57 -62.01 48.12
N VAL A 542 6.94 -63.15 47.83
CA VAL A 542 6.00 -63.84 48.71
C VAL A 542 6.58 -65.20 49.07
N THR A 543 6.55 -65.54 50.36
CA THR A 543 6.96 -66.87 50.84
C THR A 543 5.74 -67.77 50.91
N LEU A 544 5.76 -68.88 50.16
CA LEU A 544 4.74 -69.93 50.20
C LEU A 544 5.18 -71.00 51.19
N GLU A 545 4.32 -71.35 52.15
CA GLU A 545 4.59 -72.36 53.18
C GLU A 545 3.37 -73.27 53.38
N TYR A 546 3.57 -74.59 53.33
CA TYR A 546 2.55 -75.61 53.59
C TYR A 546 3.04 -76.49 54.75
N GLN A 547 2.63 -76.13 55.97
CA GLN A 547 3.24 -76.64 57.20
C GLN A 547 2.54 -77.88 57.77
N GLU A 548 1.27 -78.13 57.43
CA GLU A 548 0.51 -79.24 58.02
C GLU A 548 0.56 -80.50 57.12
N PRO A 549 0.61 -81.72 57.70
CA PRO A 549 0.61 -82.98 56.93
C PRO A 549 -0.61 -83.17 56.02
N ASP A 550 -1.71 -82.48 56.33
CA ASP A 550 -2.95 -82.47 55.54
C ASP A 550 -2.90 -81.46 54.37
N ASP A 551 -1.87 -80.62 54.28
CA ASP A 551 -1.62 -79.67 53.18
C ASP A 551 -0.94 -80.36 51.98
N CYS A 552 -1.32 -81.60 51.68
CA CYS A 552 -0.82 -82.34 50.52
C CYS A 552 -1.86 -82.36 49.38
N GLY A 553 -1.45 -81.94 48.18
CA GLY A 553 -2.38 -81.66 47.08
C GLY A 553 -1.83 -80.63 46.09
N THR A 554 -2.70 -80.13 45.21
CA THR A 554 -2.38 -79.06 44.26
C THR A 554 -3.14 -77.80 44.66
N PHE A 555 -2.43 -76.68 44.78
CA PHE A 555 -2.93 -75.36 45.14
C PHE A 555 -2.60 -74.37 44.02
N ASP A 556 -3.52 -73.46 43.70
CA ASP A 556 -3.28 -72.38 42.74
C ASP A 556 -3.19 -71.06 43.52
N GLU A 557 -1.97 -70.54 43.65
CA GLU A 557 -1.70 -69.31 44.38
C GLU A 557 -1.87 -68.12 43.42
N HIS A 558 -3.04 -67.50 43.46
CA HIS A 558 -3.39 -66.38 42.60
C HIS A 558 -2.80 -65.09 43.12
N ASN A 559 -2.22 -64.28 42.26
CA ASN A 559 -1.69 -62.97 42.65
C ASN A 559 -2.07 -61.92 41.62
N VAL A 560 -2.77 -60.86 42.04
CA VAL A 560 -3.35 -59.85 41.15
C VAL A 560 -2.80 -58.47 41.48
N ALA A 561 -2.11 -57.86 40.52
CA ALA A 561 -1.69 -56.47 40.61
C ALA A 561 -2.74 -55.57 39.94
N THR A 562 -2.97 -54.39 40.51
CA THR A 562 -3.92 -53.40 39.99
C THR A 562 -3.31 -52.01 40.04
N PHE A 563 -3.77 -51.11 39.16
CA PHE A 563 -3.46 -49.68 39.25
C PHE A 563 -4.74 -48.83 39.30
N ASN A 564 -4.62 -47.61 39.82
CA ASN A 564 -5.65 -46.58 39.83
C ASN A 564 -5.08 -45.21 39.46
N ALA A 565 -5.68 -44.54 38.48
CA ALA A 565 -5.28 -43.21 38.03
C ALA A 565 -5.99 -42.11 38.82
N GLY A 566 -5.25 -41.07 39.21
CA GLY A 566 -5.72 -40.07 40.16
C GLY A 566 -6.80 -39.12 39.63
N ASP A 567 -6.77 -38.75 38.35
CA ASP A 567 -7.64 -37.73 37.80
C ASP A 567 -8.95 -38.31 37.27
N THR A 568 -8.86 -39.38 36.48
CA THR A 568 -10.04 -40.01 35.87
C THR A 568 -10.59 -41.18 36.68
N GLY A 569 -9.78 -41.77 37.58
CA GLY A 569 -10.11 -43.01 38.28
C GLY A 569 -9.98 -44.26 37.40
N ALA A 570 -9.31 -44.17 36.24
CA ALA A 570 -9.06 -45.32 35.38
C ALA A 570 -8.29 -46.42 36.14
N THR A 571 -8.65 -47.68 35.91
CA THR A 571 -8.02 -48.83 36.54
C THR A 571 -7.63 -49.88 35.52
N GLY A 572 -6.64 -50.69 35.87
CA GLY A 572 -6.26 -51.89 35.13
C GLY A 572 -5.66 -52.92 36.07
N SER A 573 -5.57 -54.17 35.61
CA SER A 573 -5.08 -55.28 36.40
C SER A 573 -4.35 -56.29 35.54
N ASP A 574 -3.37 -56.97 36.12
CA ASP A 574 -2.77 -58.17 35.55
C ASP A 574 -2.48 -59.17 36.67
N ASP A 575 -2.55 -60.45 36.35
CA ASP A 575 -2.44 -61.53 37.34
C ASP A 575 -1.40 -62.58 36.94
N HIS A 576 -0.83 -63.22 37.96
CA HIS A 576 0.06 -64.35 37.78
C HIS A 576 -0.30 -65.42 38.82
N THR A 577 -0.49 -66.65 38.36
CA THR A 577 -0.85 -67.78 39.22
C THR A 577 0.31 -68.76 39.28
N VAL A 578 0.69 -69.17 40.50
CA VAL A 578 1.69 -70.21 40.71
C VAL A 578 1.00 -71.48 41.19
N THR A 579 1.09 -72.56 40.40
CA THR A 579 0.53 -73.86 40.80
C THR A 579 1.53 -74.62 41.67
N VAL A 580 1.18 -74.86 42.93
CA VAL A 580 2.02 -75.58 43.89
C VAL A 580 1.50 -76.99 44.11
N THR A 581 2.34 -78.01 43.97
CA THR A 581 2.01 -79.41 44.27
C THR A 581 2.83 -79.91 45.46
N VAL A 582 2.17 -80.51 46.45
CA VAL A 582 2.80 -81.07 47.67
C VAL A 582 2.58 -82.60 47.72
N ALA A 583 3.64 -83.41 47.76
CA ALA A 583 3.58 -84.89 47.68
C ALA A 583 3.30 -85.59 49.05
N CYS A 584 2.49 -86.67 49.07
CA CYS A 584 2.13 -87.43 50.29
C CYS A 584 2.84 -88.82 50.38
N GLU A 585 3.40 -89.22 51.53
CA GLU A 585 4.01 -90.56 51.79
C GLU A 585 3.09 -91.47 52.64
N ASN A 586 2.92 -92.77 52.29
CA ASN A 586 2.08 -93.75 53.03
C ASN A 586 2.79 -95.12 53.27
N GLY A 587 2.62 -95.75 54.45
CA GLY A 587 3.06 -97.14 54.79
C GLY A 587 4.30 -97.27 55.71
N CYS A 588 4.83 -98.49 55.97
CA CYS A 588 6.13 -98.75 56.64
C CYS A 588 6.74 -100.11 56.20
N THR A 589 8.06 -100.29 56.35
CA THR A 589 8.81 -101.48 55.89
C THR A 589 9.15 -102.47 57.01
N LEU A 590 9.27 -103.75 56.66
CA LEU A 590 9.55 -104.90 57.54
C LEU A 590 10.77 -105.70 57.04
N THR A 591 11.59 -106.23 57.98
CA THR A 591 12.85 -106.91 57.64
C THR A 591 12.66 -108.31 57.01
N PRO A 592 13.70 -108.86 56.34
CA PRO A 592 13.69 -110.27 55.93
C PRO A 592 13.50 -111.27 57.09
N GLY A 593 13.83 -110.88 58.33
CA GLY A 593 13.61 -111.69 59.54
C GLY A 593 12.14 -111.79 59.91
N TYR A 594 11.39 -110.67 59.78
CA TYR A 594 9.95 -110.62 59.99
C TYR A 594 9.23 -111.58 59.03
N TRP A 595 9.51 -111.46 57.73
CA TRP A 595 8.88 -112.29 56.70
C TRP A 595 9.16 -113.79 56.89
N LYS A 596 10.35 -114.16 57.41
CA LYS A 596 10.69 -115.56 57.75
C LYS A 596 9.75 -116.18 58.79
N THR A 597 9.37 -115.41 59.81
CA THR A 597 8.60 -115.91 60.95
C THR A 597 7.08 -115.77 60.76
N HIS A 598 6.63 -114.81 59.94
CA HIS A 598 5.22 -114.50 59.65
C HIS A 598 4.70 -115.18 58.37
N SER A 599 4.96 -116.48 58.23
CA SER A 599 4.50 -117.35 57.13
C SER A 599 3.81 -118.60 57.71
N GLN A 600 3.11 -119.43 56.92
CA GLN A 600 2.35 -120.57 57.49
C GLN A 600 3.26 -121.63 58.14
N ARG A 601 4.55 -121.62 57.80
CA ARG A 601 5.58 -122.52 58.35
C ARG A 601 6.36 -121.89 59.50
N GLY A 602 6.18 -120.60 59.78
CA GLY A 602 6.85 -119.88 60.86
C GLY A 602 6.12 -119.94 62.20
N PRO A 603 6.77 -119.54 63.31
CA PRO A 603 6.15 -119.56 64.64
C PRO A 603 5.29 -118.32 64.96
N ALA A 604 5.30 -117.28 64.12
CA ALA A 604 4.59 -116.01 64.34
C ALA A 604 3.25 -115.96 63.56
N PRO A 605 2.35 -115.00 63.83
CA PRO A 605 1.10 -114.82 63.08
C PRO A 605 1.36 -114.71 61.57
N TYR A 606 0.50 -115.34 60.77
CA TYR A 606 0.61 -115.28 59.32
C TYR A 606 0.28 -113.88 58.80
N ASP A 607 1.15 -113.34 57.93
CA ASP A 607 0.91 -112.07 57.24
C ASP A 607 0.25 -112.31 55.88
N ASP A 608 -0.84 -111.58 55.60
CA ASP A 608 -1.65 -111.75 54.39
C ASP A 608 -0.90 -111.31 53.11
N ALA A 609 0.18 -110.53 53.20
CA ALA A 609 1.00 -110.13 52.06
C ALA A 609 1.63 -111.34 51.33
N TRP A 610 1.88 -112.45 52.03
CA TRP A 610 2.29 -113.71 51.41
C TRP A 610 1.28 -114.24 50.38
N GLN A 611 -0.02 -113.92 50.54
CA GLN A 611 -1.07 -114.29 49.59
C GLN A 611 -0.95 -113.54 48.26
N LEU A 612 -0.33 -112.35 48.27
CA LEU A 612 -0.22 -111.47 47.12
C LEU A 612 0.88 -111.89 46.14
N ILE A 613 1.75 -112.83 46.51
CA ILE A 613 2.72 -113.45 45.60
C ILE A 613 2.03 -114.33 44.54
N GLY A 614 0.93 -114.99 44.91
CA GLY A 614 0.17 -115.88 44.04
C GLY A 614 -0.44 -117.08 44.78
N PRO A 615 -1.09 -118.01 44.06
CA PRO A 615 -1.89 -119.08 44.66
C PRO A 615 -1.07 -120.10 45.48
N GLN A 616 0.26 -120.15 45.29
CA GLN A 616 1.16 -121.00 46.06
C GLN A 616 1.82 -120.27 47.24
N GLN A 617 1.53 -118.97 47.42
CA GLN A 617 1.97 -118.14 48.56
C GLN A 617 3.47 -118.31 48.83
N GLU A 618 3.89 -118.57 50.07
CA GLU A 618 5.30 -118.77 50.42
C GLU A 618 5.92 -120.05 49.85
N ALA A 619 5.10 -121.02 49.42
CA ALA A 619 5.54 -122.26 48.77
C ALA A 619 5.80 -122.07 47.26
N THR A 620 5.57 -120.88 46.72
CA THR A 620 5.89 -120.53 45.32
C THR A 620 7.36 -120.83 45.04
N PRO A 621 7.71 -121.55 43.94
CA PRO A 621 9.10 -121.74 43.54
C PRO A 621 9.81 -120.40 43.33
N PHE A 622 10.95 -120.21 43.99
CA PHE A 622 11.78 -119.04 43.83
C PHE A 622 12.69 -119.19 42.61
N PHE A 623 12.15 -118.82 41.45
CA PHE A 623 12.85 -118.78 40.17
C PHE A 623 13.70 -120.05 39.90
N LEU A 624 14.95 -119.88 39.46
CA LEU A 624 15.85 -120.98 39.10
C LEU A 624 16.61 -121.58 40.29
N SER A 625 16.21 -121.27 41.54
CA SER A 625 16.90 -121.77 42.73
C SER A 625 16.61 -123.24 43.06
N GLY A 626 15.47 -123.75 42.61
CA GLY A 626 14.96 -125.06 43.01
C GLY A 626 14.39 -125.11 44.43
N ALA A 627 14.33 -123.97 45.14
CA ALA A 627 13.73 -123.79 46.46
C ALA A 627 12.48 -122.89 46.36
N SER A 628 11.55 -122.96 47.33
CA SER A 628 10.45 -122.00 47.42
C SER A 628 10.90 -120.64 47.98
N TRP A 629 10.06 -119.59 47.89
CA TRP A 629 10.36 -118.28 48.49
C TRP A 629 10.67 -118.41 49.99
N TYR A 630 9.90 -119.22 50.71
CA TYR A 630 10.16 -119.55 52.11
C TYR A 630 11.50 -120.28 52.28
N ASP A 631 11.75 -121.34 51.51
CA ASP A 631 12.97 -122.16 51.66
C ASP A 631 14.24 -121.34 51.33
N VAL A 632 14.14 -120.36 50.43
CA VAL A 632 15.22 -119.42 50.11
C VAL A 632 15.57 -118.55 51.32
N LEU A 633 14.57 -118.00 52.01
CA LEU A 633 14.79 -117.22 53.22
C LEU A 633 15.44 -118.05 54.34
N TRP A 634 15.17 -119.36 54.40
CA TRP A 634 15.82 -120.30 55.33
C TRP A 634 17.15 -120.88 54.86
N THR A 635 17.54 -120.65 53.60
CA THR A 635 18.84 -121.07 53.08
C THR A 635 19.92 -120.05 53.50
N PRO A 636 20.93 -120.45 54.30
CA PRO A 636 22.00 -119.54 54.71
C PRO A 636 22.79 -119.05 53.48
N PRO A 637 22.96 -117.72 53.26
CA PRO A 637 23.57 -117.24 52.03
C PRO A 637 25.03 -117.67 51.80
N GLN A 638 25.80 -117.94 52.86
CA GLN A 638 27.20 -118.43 52.80
C GLN A 638 28.11 -117.70 51.79
N GLY A 639 27.90 -116.40 51.54
CA GLY A 639 28.68 -115.61 50.58
C GLY A 639 28.23 -115.72 49.12
N ASN A 640 27.21 -116.51 48.82
CA ASN A 640 26.58 -116.60 47.50
C ASN A 640 25.68 -115.38 47.26
N ALA A 641 26.06 -114.54 46.30
CA ALA A 641 25.35 -113.30 45.98
C ALA A 641 23.89 -113.52 45.53
N TYR A 642 23.56 -114.70 44.99
CA TYR A 642 22.17 -115.06 44.68
C TYR A 642 21.30 -115.03 45.93
N TYR A 643 21.72 -115.74 46.99
CA TYR A 643 20.95 -115.83 48.22
C TYR A 643 20.98 -114.54 49.04
N ILE A 644 22.06 -113.74 48.93
CA ILE A 644 22.14 -112.41 49.56
C ILE A 644 21.09 -111.47 48.96
N LEU A 645 21.05 -111.34 47.63
CA LEU A 645 20.00 -110.55 46.98
C LEU A 645 18.62 -111.14 47.24
N ALA A 646 18.48 -112.47 47.24
CA ALA A 646 17.16 -113.09 47.39
C ALA A 646 16.52 -112.77 48.75
N HIS A 647 17.31 -112.67 49.83
CA HIS A 647 16.78 -112.30 51.14
C HIS A 647 16.27 -110.85 51.15
N ALA A 648 17.07 -109.90 50.65
CA ALA A 648 16.68 -108.50 50.59
C ALA A 648 15.52 -108.27 49.59
N TRP A 649 15.53 -108.96 48.47
CA TRP A 649 14.51 -108.80 47.42
C TRP A 649 13.16 -109.37 47.83
N ILE A 650 13.12 -110.55 48.46
CA ILE A 650 11.85 -111.15 48.94
C ILE A 650 11.20 -110.21 49.97
N ALA A 651 11.97 -109.67 50.92
CA ALA A 651 11.44 -108.74 51.91
C ALA A 651 10.96 -107.42 51.29
N ALA A 652 11.74 -106.84 50.36
CA ALA A 652 11.36 -105.58 49.71
C ALA A 652 10.11 -105.76 48.86
N LYS A 653 10.00 -106.90 48.16
CA LYS A 653 8.81 -107.22 47.37
C LYS A 653 7.58 -107.40 48.25
N LEU A 654 7.71 -108.07 49.39
CA LEU A 654 6.62 -108.25 50.34
C LEU A 654 6.22 -106.93 51.01
N ASN A 655 7.16 -106.05 51.36
CA ASN A 655 6.86 -104.70 51.87
C ASN A 655 6.03 -103.88 50.88
N VAL A 656 6.40 -103.90 49.59
CA VAL A 656 5.61 -103.22 48.55
C VAL A 656 4.23 -103.85 48.38
N LEU A 657 4.13 -105.18 48.45
CA LEU A 657 2.84 -105.87 48.38
C LEU A 657 1.97 -105.58 49.61
N ASP A 658 2.57 -105.37 50.77
CA ASP A 658 1.90 -105.01 52.03
C ASP A 658 1.53 -103.51 52.11
N GLY A 659 1.82 -102.74 51.06
CA GLY A 659 1.37 -101.34 50.92
C GLY A 659 2.38 -100.28 51.38
N ALA A 660 3.64 -100.65 51.62
CA ALA A 660 4.69 -99.66 51.87
C ALA A 660 5.01 -98.87 50.59
N ALA A 661 5.03 -97.53 50.67
CA ALA A 661 5.55 -96.70 49.59
C ALA A 661 6.98 -97.11 49.22
N ALA A 662 7.33 -97.01 47.93
CA ALA A 662 8.65 -97.30 47.41
C ALA A 662 9.01 -96.23 46.38
N GLY A 663 10.21 -95.64 46.51
CA GLY A 663 10.76 -94.74 45.51
C GLY A 663 11.10 -95.47 44.21
N ASP A 664 11.29 -94.71 43.13
CA ASP A 664 11.63 -95.26 41.82
C ASP A 664 12.91 -96.11 41.85
N ASP A 665 13.89 -95.74 42.70
CA ASP A 665 15.13 -96.47 42.90
C ASP A 665 14.93 -97.88 43.49
N VAL A 666 13.99 -98.03 44.42
CA VAL A 666 13.60 -99.31 45.02
C VAL A 666 12.81 -100.16 44.02
N LEU A 667 11.87 -99.55 43.28
CA LEU A 667 11.07 -100.23 42.26
C LEU A 667 11.94 -100.75 41.10
N ASP A 668 12.89 -99.95 40.63
CA ASP A 668 13.87 -100.33 39.61
C ASP A 668 14.77 -101.48 40.10
N ALA A 669 15.24 -101.40 41.35
CA ALA A 669 16.05 -102.46 41.94
C ALA A 669 15.29 -103.79 42.10
N LEU A 670 14.00 -103.74 42.42
CA LEU A 670 13.13 -104.92 42.43
C LEU A 670 12.96 -105.50 41.01
N ALA A 671 12.71 -104.67 40.00
CA ALA A 671 12.56 -105.11 38.62
C ALA A 671 13.85 -105.75 38.08
N GLU A 672 15.01 -105.13 38.34
CA GLU A 672 16.30 -105.68 37.91
C GLU A 672 16.64 -106.97 38.66
N GLY A 673 16.40 -107.01 39.97
CA GLY A 673 16.60 -108.21 40.79
C GLY A 673 15.80 -109.40 40.28
N GLN A 674 14.54 -109.17 39.89
CA GLN A 674 13.69 -110.19 39.28
C GLN A 674 14.30 -110.75 37.99
N GLY A 675 14.72 -109.88 37.07
CA GLY A 675 15.35 -110.30 35.80
C GLY A 675 16.62 -111.13 36.02
N LEU A 676 17.38 -110.84 37.08
CA LEU A 676 18.56 -111.62 37.46
C LEU A 676 18.20 -113.02 37.97
N PHE A 677 17.13 -113.16 38.77
CA PHE A 677 16.68 -114.46 39.28
C PHE A 677 16.05 -115.35 38.20
N GLU A 678 15.36 -114.75 37.22
CA GLU A 678 14.83 -115.48 36.05
C GLU A 678 15.93 -116.01 35.13
N THR A 679 17.11 -115.38 35.14
CA THR A 679 18.20 -115.69 34.21
C THR A 679 19.22 -116.69 34.76
N TYR A 680 19.54 -116.64 36.07
CA TYR A 680 20.65 -117.39 36.64
C TYR A 680 20.22 -118.31 37.78
N ALA A 681 20.78 -119.52 37.85
CA ALA A 681 20.66 -120.41 38.99
C ALA A 681 21.77 -120.15 40.04
N PRO A 682 21.58 -120.49 41.33
CA PRO A 682 22.56 -120.23 42.39
C PRO A 682 23.97 -120.78 42.10
N SER A 683 24.06 -121.92 41.42
CA SER A 683 25.33 -122.58 41.05
C SER A 683 26.12 -121.83 39.97
N GLN A 684 25.51 -120.86 39.29
CA GLN A 684 26.11 -120.14 38.17
C GLN A 684 26.74 -118.80 38.57
N ILE A 685 26.47 -118.29 39.77
CA ILE A 685 26.83 -116.93 40.17
C ILE A 685 28.31 -116.78 40.53
N GLU A 686 28.91 -117.75 41.24
CA GLU A 686 30.30 -117.65 41.71
C GLU A 686 31.32 -117.49 40.57
N ARG A 687 30.98 -117.94 39.35
CA ARG A 687 31.86 -117.88 38.17
C ARG A 687 31.64 -116.64 37.30
N ARG A 688 30.78 -115.69 37.72
CA ARG A 688 30.39 -114.51 36.93
C ARG A 688 30.57 -113.21 37.72
N GLY A 689 31.79 -112.68 37.72
CA GLY A 689 32.18 -111.52 38.54
C GLY A 689 31.31 -110.27 38.38
N GLY A 690 30.88 -109.93 37.16
CA GLY A 690 30.02 -108.76 36.90
C GLY A 690 28.61 -108.91 37.46
N VAL A 691 27.96 -110.06 37.20
CA VAL A 691 26.61 -110.38 37.71
C VAL A 691 26.62 -110.48 39.24
N ARG A 692 27.66 -111.12 39.80
CA ARG A 692 27.84 -111.21 41.26
C ARG A 692 27.89 -109.84 41.92
N ARG A 693 28.64 -108.89 41.34
CA ARG A 693 28.72 -107.51 41.87
C ARG A 693 27.36 -106.81 41.82
N ARG A 694 26.66 -106.88 40.69
CA ARG A 694 25.35 -106.22 40.55
C ARG A 694 24.31 -106.77 41.52
N MET A 695 24.29 -108.09 41.73
CA MET A 695 23.42 -108.70 42.75
C MET A 695 23.70 -108.16 44.17
N LEU A 696 24.96 -107.88 44.51
CA LEU A 696 25.31 -107.33 45.83
C LEU A 696 24.94 -105.84 45.96
N GLU A 697 25.06 -105.06 44.88
CA GLU A 697 24.63 -103.64 44.86
C GLU A 697 23.11 -103.53 45.07
N LEU A 698 22.33 -104.32 44.31
CA LEU A 698 20.88 -104.38 44.46
C LEU A 698 20.49 -104.86 45.85
N ALA A 699 21.21 -105.85 46.40
CA ALA A 699 20.95 -106.34 47.75
C ALA A 699 21.16 -105.24 48.80
N GLY A 700 22.20 -104.42 48.66
CA GLY A 700 22.45 -103.30 49.57
C GLY A 700 21.36 -102.24 49.53
N LEU A 701 20.89 -101.87 48.33
CA LEU A 701 19.81 -100.89 48.18
C LEU A 701 18.49 -101.41 48.77
N LEU A 702 18.11 -102.64 48.43
CA LEU A 702 16.88 -103.23 48.95
C LEU A 702 16.97 -103.51 50.45
N ASP A 703 18.15 -103.81 50.98
CA ASP A 703 18.36 -103.93 52.43
C ASP A 703 18.19 -102.58 53.13
N MET A 704 18.70 -101.47 52.58
CA MET A 704 18.43 -100.13 53.13
C MET A 704 16.92 -99.83 53.18
N TYR A 705 16.19 -100.19 52.13
CA TYR A 705 14.74 -100.05 52.09
C TYR A 705 14.04 -100.91 53.15
N ASN A 706 14.38 -102.18 53.26
CA ASN A 706 13.76 -103.09 54.24
C ASN A 706 14.03 -102.73 55.70
N ASN A 707 15.13 -102.00 55.96
CA ASN A 707 15.46 -101.49 57.29
C ASN A 707 14.92 -100.07 57.51
N GLY A 708 14.08 -99.55 56.61
CA GLY A 708 13.46 -98.23 56.69
C GLY A 708 14.46 -97.06 56.65
N LEU A 709 15.66 -97.27 56.12
CA LEU A 709 16.67 -96.21 55.94
C LEU A 709 16.39 -95.34 54.71
N ILE A 710 15.62 -95.88 53.76
CA ILE A 710 15.05 -95.19 52.60
C ILE A 710 13.58 -95.65 52.44
N GLY A 711 12.72 -94.82 51.87
CA GLY A 711 11.28 -95.06 51.82
C GLY A 711 10.57 -94.67 53.14
N PRO A 712 9.38 -95.22 53.42
CA PRO A 712 8.44 -94.68 54.42
C PRO A 712 8.79 -95.04 55.88
N GLY A 713 10.04 -95.40 56.17
CA GLY A 713 10.49 -95.82 57.50
C GLY A 713 10.18 -97.27 57.86
N HIS A 714 10.60 -97.70 59.06
CA HIS A 714 10.51 -99.10 59.54
C HIS A 714 9.40 -99.27 60.58
N CYS A 715 8.62 -100.35 60.50
CA CYS A 715 7.59 -100.65 61.51
C CYS A 715 8.24 -101.15 62.83
N SER A 716 7.74 -100.75 64.01
CA SER A 716 8.25 -101.25 65.30
C SER A 716 7.69 -102.65 65.63
N GLU A 717 8.55 -103.62 66.00
CA GLU A 717 8.14 -105.02 66.27
C GLU A 717 7.38 -105.26 67.60
N ASP A 718 6.88 -104.22 68.28
CA ASP A 718 6.04 -104.38 69.46
C ASP A 718 4.70 -103.66 69.29
N THR A 719 3.64 -104.43 69.54
CA THR A 719 2.22 -104.06 69.70
C THR A 719 1.32 -104.11 68.46
N SER A 720 0.50 -105.17 68.49
CA SER A 720 -0.91 -105.19 68.11
C SER A 720 -1.66 -103.86 68.35
N SER A 721 -2.19 -103.24 67.29
CA SER A 721 -3.61 -102.82 67.17
C SER A 721 -3.89 -102.16 65.80
N PRO A 722 -5.16 -101.99 65.41
CA PRO A 722 -5.89 -102.74 64.40
C PRO A 722 -5.74 -102.22 62.95
N ARG A 723 -6.29 -103.01 62.01
CA ARG A 723 -6.71 -102.55 60.68
C ARG A 723 -7.65 -101.35 60.76
#